data_AF-E0UMV0-F1
#
_entry.id   AF-E0UMV0-F1
#
_cell.length_a   1.000
_cell.length_b   1.000
_cell.length_c   1.000
_cell.angle_alpha   90.00
_cell.angle_beta   90.00
_cell.angle_gamma   90.00
#
_symmetry.space_group_name_H-M   'P 1'
#
loop_
_entity.id
_entity.type
_entity.pdbx_description
1 polymer ?
#
loop_
_entity_poly.entity_id
_entity_poly.type
_entity_poly.pdbx_seq_one_letter_code
_entity_poly.pdbx_strand_id
1 'polypeptide(L)'
;MTSAFLDSYDLTREEIIARYRSRIVASKRSKLSKGELEQLILHFIEGLKTLCEPSVIKLLCDAEIALLQEGYAQSTVAFDYLPKYRKAIENAIASKIIPITATNSHHYIHTQRVTGIEEERSEHYALTYLKYDEATYESLDSRSQQINRHRQLTLKGVNPNQYLEQLHHLLQSQDQFALHHQAIAIAGLTGRRIGEVVARGKFTLSTHPYLLRFLGHSKTERDAYDIVTLIPASELLPFIDQFRSSSEIKPLNQLEPEELATQINKFNVQINRECNKHLAEIVPALEGKENISVHNLRSLWGVIAAYFFCPPSSHEYPFLQHYLGHVMESSATGHYFRYRLVDAAGDYLEDRGILIPSQGELPKPPADEGHSTQSRRDENNCITDSVYTNISEERERLLNSDNYLEVLTGLMAVTGRTPAELFKSAVFKPDASDPRAVLFSSTITNVHYRLVTLVDAILVLEAIQRLKKFQEAQFLLYQTPEFIDSHCLPNVQQVIAKHFPYQNIEEMKDAYHQGAGPLTLVPLNDDDTLIQLSPEMRTQLMAIADRLSFKGSHTDIINALLDWVTTQLDSQSGQIPSSSPLLATSSVMETVNYQAQTLSWLTTEVTHLRQQVSQLELENRELNSQLHAANQPNCELEHLKEDHAALEHSLKAANQKIEQFKRLLFDEDQPTPPPQTTSSRDDNLSPPTASFQCVIVPTPSHEAPPSTPSQSPSEKIPPQPTHKKPTGSSNYPPAPLRTGVSQSSRAYQRANAIFEKIQQWNQQHPQSTFALNAGLLEQTFGIHRAVAKEWITQNRELIEQYHLSIGVGNARGHNRGKDTTPLQAFVREQ
;
A
#
# COMPACT_ATOMS: atom_id res chain seq x y z
N MET A 1 9.23 20.16 39.51
CA MET A 1 7.84 19.66 39.45
C MET A 1 7.92 18.14 39.56
N THR A 2 7.73 17.58 40.76
CA THR A 2 8.26 16.24 41.09
C THR A 2 7.32 15.37 41.93
N SER A 3 6.04 15.74 42.06
CA SER A 3 5.03 15.03 42.86
C SER A 3 3.65 15.00 42.18
N ALA A 4 3.61 14.89 40.85
CA ALA A 4 2.37 14.97 40.04
C ALA A 4 2.14 13.74 39.14
N PHE A 5 2.95 12.68 39.29
CA PHE A 5 3.01 11.55 38.35
C PHE A 5 2.36 10.26 38.87
N LEU A 6 1.67 10.28 40.01
CA LEU A 6 1.24 9.07 40.74
C LEU A 6 -0.27 8.95 41.05
N ASP A 7 -1.06 10.02 40.94
CA ASP A 7 -2.43 10.08 41.50
C ASP A 7 -3.56 10.33 40.48
N SER A 8 -3.47 9.85 39.23
CA SER A 8 -4.62 9.83 38.30
C SER A 8 -4.54 8.70 37.25
N TYR A 9 -4.62 7.45 37.71
CA TYR A 9 -5.07 6.36 36.85
C TYR A 9 -6.60 6.41 36.77
N ASP A 10 -7.16 7.06 35.75
CA ASP A 10 -8.61 7.21 35.62
C ASP A 10 -9.33 5.86 35.38
N LEU A 11 -8.59 4.82 34.97
CA LEU A 11 -9.04 3.47 34.66
C LEU A 11 -7.97 2.43 35.05
N THR A 12 -8.39 1.22 35.44
CA THR A 12 -7.46 0.09 35.58
C THR A 12 -7.05 -0.48 34.21
N ARG A 13 -5.93 -1.21 34.16
CA ARG A 13 -5.48 -1.92 32.95
C ARG A 13 -6.54 -2.90 32.45
N GLU A 14 -7.21 -3.60 33.36
CA GLU A 14 -8.26 -4.58 33.09
C GLU A 14 -9.51 -3.91 32.52
N GLU A 15 -9.90 -2.73 33.03
CA GLU A 15 -10.99 -1.95 32.45
C GLU A 15 -10.67 -1.47 31.03
N ILE A 16 -9.44 -1.02 30.78
CA ILE A 16 -8.98 -0.61 29.44
C ILE A 16 -9.02 -1.81 28.48
N ILE A 17 -8.53 -2.98 28.89
CA ILE A 17 -8.55 -4.22 28.10
C ILE A 17 -9.98 -4.71 27.86
N ALA A 18 -10.86 -4.67 28.87
CA ALA A 18 -12.26 -5.05 28.72
C ALA A 18 -13.02 -4.12 27.75
N ARG A 19 -12.78 -2.80 27.84
CA ARG A 19 -13.32 -1.81 26.89
C ARG A 19 -12.77 -2.06 25.48
N TYR A 20 -11.46 -2.28 25.35
CA TYR A 20 -10.80 -2.61 24.09
C TYR A 20 -11.41 -3.83 23.42
N ARG A 21 -11.49 -4.97 24.10
CA ARG A 21 -12.11 -6.22 23.62
C ARG A 21 -13.59 -6.04 23.30
N SER A 22 -14.35 -5.30 24.10
CA SER A 22 -15.74 -4.92 23.79
C SER A 22 -15.85 -4.13 22.48
N ARG A 23 -14.90 -3.23 22.17
CA ARG A 23 -14.85 -2.48 20.89
C ARG A 23 -14.30 -3.33 19.74
N ILE A 24 -13.55 -4.40 20.01
CA ILE A 24 -13.19 -5.42 19.01
C ILE A 24 -14.47 -6.15 18.57
N VAL A 25 -15.17 -6.81 19.50
CA VAL A 25 -16.41 -7.57 19.25
C VAL A 25 -17.50 -6.70 18.62
N ALA A 26 -17.69 -5.46 19.10
CA ALA A 26 -18.66 -4.53 18.51
C ALA A 26 -18.20 -3.89 17.19
N SER A 27 -17.18 -4.43 16.51
CA SER A 27 -16.64 -4.03 15.20
C SER A 27 -16.36 -2.53 15.02
N LYS A 28 -16.07 -1.81 16.10
CA LYS A 28 -15.85 -0.35 16.06
C LYS A 28 -14.51 -0.04 15.38
N ARG A 29 -14.46 1.07 14.63
CA ARG A 29 -13.25 1.54 13.91
C ARG A 29 -12.09 1.95 14.84
N SER A 30 -12.39 2.36 16.08
CA SER A 30 -11.41 2.68 17.12
C SER A 30 -11.57 1.67 18.25
N LYS A 31 -10.50 0.93 18.57
CA LYS A 31 -10.51 -0.09 19.63
C LYS A 31 -10.06 0.50 20.97
N LEU A 32 -8.89 1.15 20.99
CA LEU A 32 -8.48 2.11 22.03
C LEU A 32 -8.83 3.54 21.60
N SER A 33 -9.02 4.43 22.58
CA SER A 33 -8.92 5.88 22.42
C SER A 33 -7.51 6.38 22.77
N LYS A 34 -7.20 7.67 22.54
CA LYS A 34 -5.89 8.24 22.83
C LYS A 34 -5.52 8.10 24.33
N GLY A 35 -6.40 8.54 25.23
CA GLY A 35 -6.16 8.48 26.68
C GLY A 35 -6.09 7.05 27.24
N GLU A 36 -6.89 6.12 26.70
CA GLU A 36 -6.80 4.70 27.09
C GLU A 36 -5.47 4.07 26.64
N LEU A 37 -4.94 4.43 25.47
CA LEU A 37 -3.60 4.01 25.05
C LEU A 37 -2.51 4.61 25.97
N GLU A 38 -2.62 5.90 26.32
CA GLU A 38 -1.65 6.57 27.18
C GLU A 38 -1.65 5.96 28.60
N GLN A 39 -2.83 5.65 29.16
CA GLN A 39 -2.94 4.93 30.43
C GLN A 39 -2.45 3.48 30.32
N LEU A 40 -2.70 2.78 29.21
CA LEU A 40 -2.18 1.42 28.99
C LEU A 40 -0.64 1.39 28.93
N ILE A 41 -0.03 2.39 28.30
CA ILE A 41 1.43 2.61 28.29
C ILE A 41 1.96 2.91 29.70
N LEU A 42 1.26 3.72 30.50
CA LEU A 42 1.65 3.98 31.90
C LEU A 42 1.58 2.71 32.76
N HIS A 43 0.49 1.92 32.65
CA HIS A 43 0.37 0.62 33.33
C HIS A 43 1.47 -0.37 32.90
N PHE A 44 1.88 -0.36 31.62
CA PHE A 44 3.01 -1.15 31.13
C PHE A 44 4.36 -0.69 31.71
N ILE A 45 4.58 0.63 31.81
CA ILE A 45 5.78 1.22 32.45
C ILE A 45 5.82 0.89 33.95
N GLU A 46 4.68 0.95 34.65
CA GLU A 46 4.56 0.54 36.05
C GLU A 46 4.97 -0.93 36.23
N GLY A 47 4.47 -1.82 35.37
CA GLY A 47 4.85 -3.23 35.32
C GLY A 47 6.34 -3.47 35.06
N LEU A 48 7.02 -2.61 34.28
CA LEU A 48 8.46 -2.73 34.04
C LEU A 48 9.33 -2.33 35.26
N LYS A 49 8.88 -1.44 36.15
CA LYS A 49 9.72 -0.91 37.25
C LYS A 49 10.27 -2.00 38.18
N THR A 50 9.52 -3.08 38.37
CA THR A 50 9.84 -4.18 39.29
C THR A 50 10.56 -5.34 38.61
N LEU A 51 10.65 -5.35 37.27
CA LEU A 51 11.22 -6.47 36.52
C LEU A 51 12.72 -6.31 36.31
N CYS A 52 13.46 -7.32 36.75
CA CYS A 52 14.92 -7.37 36.67
C CYS A 52 15.45 -8.57 35.87
N GLU A 53 14.58 -9.41 35.31
CA GLU A 53 14.95 -10.64 34.58
C GLU A 53 14.58 -10.53 33.08
N PRO A 54 15.50 -10.82 32.14
CA PRO A 54 15.25 -10.65 30.70
C PRO A 54 14.09 -11.49 30.17
N SER A 55 13.92 -12.70 30.69
CA SER A 55 12.84 -13.64 30.30
C SER A 55 11.44 -13.05 30.57
N VAL A 56 11.25 -12.50 31.77
CA VAL A 56 9.97 -11.91 32.23
C VAL A 56 9.71 -10.57 31.53
N ILE A 57 10.76 -9.78 31.29
CA ILE A 57 10.65 -8.56 30.46
C ILE A 57 10.23 -8.91 29.03
N LYS A 58 10.77 -9.97 28.43
CA LYS A 58 10.34 -10.46 27.11
C LYS A 58 8.88 -10.88 27.14
N LEU A 59 8.47 -11.73 28.09
CA LEU A 59 7.08 -12.20 28.21
C LEU A 59 6.08 -11.04 28.35
N LEU A 60 6.43 -9.98 29.09
CA LEU A 60 5.60 -8.77 29.19
C LEU A 60 5.50 -8.03 27.84
N CYS A 61 6.60 -7.92 27.10
CA CYS A 61 6.62 -7.29 25.77
C CYS A 61 5.81 -8.11 24.75
N ASP A 62 6.00 -9.44 24.72
CA ASP A 62 5.26 -10.37 23.87
C ASP A 62 3.75 -10.28 24.13
N ALA A 63 3.34 -10.25 25.41
CA ALA A 63 1.94 -10.13 25.81
C ALA A 63 1.32 -8.77 25.44
N GLU A 64 2.06 -7.68 25.51
CA GLU A 64 1.60 -6.35 25.08
C GLU A 64 1.45 -6.26 23.55
N ILE A 65 2.38 -6.86 22.80
CA ILE A 65 2.30 -6.97 21.34
C ILE A 65 1.08 -7.82 20.94
N ALA A 66 0.88 -8.97 21.57
CA ALA A 66 -0.26 -9.85 21.32
C ALA A 66 -1.60 -9.15 21.65
N LEU A 67 -1.68 -8.45 22.78
CA LEU A 67 -2.84 -7.64 23.16
C LEU A 67 -3.18 -6.62 22.06
N LEU A 68 -2.20 -5.87 21.55
CA LEU A 68 -2.41 -4.88 20.50
C LEU A 68 -2.83 -5.52 19.15
N GLN A 69 -2.40 -6.74 18.87
CA GLN A 69 -2.78 -7.51 17.67
C GLN A 69 -4.23 -8.01 17.69
N GLU A 70 -4.89 -8.16 18.85
CA GLU A 70 -6.30 -8.57 18.94
C GLU A 70 -7.26 -7.64 18.17
N GLY A 71 -6.87 -6.37 18.01
CA GLY A 71 -7.72 -5.32 17.43
C GLY A 71 -7.07 -4.46 16.35
N TYR A 72 -5.78 -4.65 16.05
CA TYR A 72 -5.04 -3.86 15.06
C TYR A 72 -4.16 -4.74 14.18
N ALA A 73 -4.05 -4.38 12.89
CA ALA A 73 -3.15 -5.05 11.97
C ALA A 73 -1.67 -4.84 12.37
N GLN A 74 -0.82 -5.84 12.12
CA GLN A 74 0.61 -5.83 12.46
C GLN A 74 1.34 -4.55 12.00
N SER A 75 1.04 -4.02 10.81
CA SER A 75 1.61 -2.76 10.32
C SER A 75 1.27 -1.55 11.20
N THR A 76 0.03 -1.47 11.71
CA THR A 76 -0.40 -0.42 12.64
C THR A 76 0.27 -0.60 14.01
N VAL A 77 0.44 -1.84 14.47
CA VAL A 77 1.20 -2.12 15.71
C VAL A 77 2.66 -1.68 15.53
N ALA A 78 3.32 -2.15 14.48
CA ALA A 78 4.73 -1.90 14.15
C ALA A 78 5.09 -0.41 14.02
N PHE A 79 4.26 0.37 13.32
CA PHE A 79 4.58 1.75 12.93
C PHE A 79 3.83 2.83 13.72
N ASP A 80 2.62 2.56 14.23
CA ASP A 80 1.85 3.55 15.00
C ASP A 80 1.88 3.32 16.51
N TYR A 81 1.91 2.08 17.01
CA TYR A 81 1.81 1.81 18.46
C TYR A 81 3.15 1.57 19.14
N LEU A 82 3.96 0.60 18.70
CA LEU A 82 5.23 0.28 19.37
C LEU A 82 6.17 1.48 19.49
N PRO A 83 6.32 2.39 18.50
CA PRO A 83 7.14 3.59 18.66
C PRO A 83 6.69 4.54 19.79
N LYS A 84 5.39 4.54 20.17
CA LYS A 84 4.87 5.32 21.30
C LYS A 84 5.27 4.70 22.63
N TYR A 85 5.15 3.37 22.77
CA TYR A 85 5.62 2.66 23.96
C TYR A 85 7.14 2.82 24.12
N ARG A 86 7.91 2.61 23.05
CA ARG A 86 9.38 2.77 23.05
C ARG A 86 9.80 4.16 23.52
N LYS A 87 9.23 5.22 22.93
CA LYS A 87 9.48 6.60 23.37
C LYS A 87 9.09 6.85 24.83
N ALA A 88 8.00 6.23 25.31
CA ALA A 88 7.59 6.37 26.71
C ALA A 88 8.53 5.63 27.68
N ILE A 89 9.09 4.47 27.27
CA ILE A 89 10.13 3.74 28.00
C ILE A 89 11.44 4.54 28.01
N GLU A 90 11.86 5.09 26.88
CA GLU A 90 13.02 6.00 26.76
C GLU A 90 12.89 7.21 27.69
N ASN A 91 11.72 7.87 27.69
CA ASN A 91 11.40 8.96 28.61
C ASN A 91 11.41 8.52 30.09
N ALA A 92 10.88 7.34 30.41
CA ALA A 92 10.85 6.80 31.78
C ALA A 92 12.25 6.44 32.28
N ILE A 93 13.13 5.90 31.42
CA ILE A 93 14.55 5.65 31.68
C ILE A 93 15.29 6.97 31.93
N ALA A 94 15.14 7.96 31.03
CA ALA A 94 15.76 9.27 31.18
C ALA A 94 15.30 10.00 32.47
N SER A 95 14.03 9.81 32.85
CA SER A 95 13.45 10.33 34.09
C SER A 95 13.80 9.51 35.35
N LYS A 96 14.56 8.41 35.20
CA LYS A 96 14.93 7.46 36.26
C LYS A 96 13.72 6.79 36.96
N ILE A 97 12.59 6.71 36.25
CA ILE A 97 11.38 6.00 36.66
C ILE A 97 11.55 4.49 36.47
N ILE A 98 12.21 4.09 35.37
CA ILE A 98 12.75 2.73 35.18
C ILE A 98 14.26 2.82 35.46
N PRO A 99 14.80 2.11 36.48
CA PRO A 99 16.24 2.07 36.71
C PRO A 99 16.91 1.17 35.66
N ILE A 100 18.03 1.61 35.08
CA ILE A 100 18.92 0.73 34.32
C ILE A 100 19.85 0.01 35.31
N THR A 101 19.90 -1.32 35.21
CA THR A 101 20.77 -2.20 36.00
C THR A 101 21.46 -3.20 35.08
N ALA A 102 22.54 -3.82 35.57
CA ALA A 102 23.25 -4.87 34.83
C ALA A 102 22.44 -6.18 34.61
N THR A 103 21.21 -6.28 35.14
CA THR A 103 20.32 -7.44 34.93
C THR A 103 19.13 -7.13 34.02
N ASN A 104 18.70 -5.87 33.93
CA ASN A 104 17.58 -5.45 33.07
C ASN A 104 18.01 -4.70 31.79
N SER A 105 19.33 -4.57 31.55
CA SER A 105 19.90 -3.98 30.34
C SER A 105 21.01 -4.84 29.74
N HIS A 106 21.27 -4.65 28.45
CA HIS A 106 22.43 -5.22 27.76
C HIS A 106 23.22 -4.17 26.99
N HIS A 107 24.50 -4.45 26.78
CA HIS A 107 25.40 -3.66 25.94
C HIS A 107 25.43 -4.27 24.54
N TYR A 108 25.37 -3.42 23.52
CA TYR A 108 25.47 -3.81 22.11
C TYR A 108 26.22 -2.75 21.31
N ILE A 109 26.80 -3.16 20.18
CA ILE A 109 27.41 -2.24 19.23
C ILE A 109 26.33 -1.76 18.27
N HIS A 110 26.14 -0.44 18.19
CA HIS A 110 25.24 0.22 17.26
C HIS A 110 26.03 0.87 16.14
N THR A 111 26.05 0.24 14.96
CA THR A 111 26.60 0.85 13.74
C THR A 111 25.63 1.89 13.19
N GLN A 112 26.02 3.17 13.18
CA GLN A 112 25.23 4.24 12.58
C GLN A 112 25.11 4.04 11.06
N ARG A 113 23.89 3.82 10.54
CA ARG A 113 23.62 3.56 9.10
C ARG A 113 24.11 4.64 8.12
N VAL A 114 24.41 5.86 8.56
CA VAL A 114 24.82 6.99 7.69
C VAL A 114 26.34 7.21 7.70
N THR A 115 27.01 6.92 8.81
CA THR A 115 28.44 7.23 9.01
C THR A 115 29.33 5.99 9.11
N GLY A 116 28.74 4.80 9.27
CA GLY A 116 29.47 3.56 9.55
C GLY A 116 30.08 3.49 10.96
N ILE A 117 29.91 4.53 11.78
CA ILE A 117 30.52 4.60 13.12
C ILE A 117 29.83 3.60 14.05
N GLU A 118 30.64 2.73 14.66
CA GLU A 118 30.22 1.83 15.72
C GLU A 118 30.26 2.53 17.08
N GLU A 119 29.12 2.55 17.77
CA GLU A 119 28.99 3.05 19.13
C GLU A 119 28.59 1.91 20.09
N GLU A 120 29.33 1.70 21.18
CA GLU A 120 28.85 0.87 22.27
C GLU A 120 27.68 1.59 22.98
N ARG A 121 26.53 0.92 23.05
CA ARG A 121 25.31 1.44 23.68
C ARG A 121 24.74 0.44 24.67
N SER A 122 24.21 0.96 25.78
CA SER A 122 23.48 0.19 26.78
C SER A 122 21.99 0.47 26.65
N GLU A 123 21.15 -0.56 26.50
CA GLU A 123 19.69 -0.41 26.48
C GLU A 123 18.99 -1.41 27.40
N HIS A 124 17.86 -0.97 27.96
CA HIS A 124 16.97 -1.81 28.76
C HIS A 124 16.26 -2.84 27.86
N TYR A 125 16.17 -4.11 28.29
CA TYR A 125 15.65 -5.22 27.47
C TYR A 125 14.25 -5.00 26.88
N ALA A 126 13.42 -4.14 27.50
CA ALA A 126 12.12 -3.77 26.92
C ALA A 126 12.26 -3.00 25.58
N LEU A 127 13.34 -2.24 25.37
CA LEU A 127 13.66 -1.63 24.08
C LEU A 127 14.21 -2.64 23.07
N THR A 128 14.72 -3.78 23.54
CA THR A 128 15.16 -4.88 22.68
C THR A 128 13.99 -5.76 22.23
N TYR A 129 13.04 -6.05 23.14
CA TYR A 129 11.93 -6.98 22.90
C TYR A 129 10.62 -6.30 22.46
N LEU A 130 10.40 -5.02 22.73
CA LEU A 130 9.20 -4.30 22.27
C LEU A 130 9.38 -3.75 20.83
N LYS A 131 9.58 -4.68 19.90
CA LYS A 131 9.63 -4.53 18.45
C LYS A 131 9.32 -5.91 17.83
N TYR A 132 8.96 -5.94 16.55
CA TYR A 132 8.97 -7.21 15.81
C TYR A 132 10.41 -7.65 15.47
N ASP A 133 10.54 -8.89 15.02
CA ASP A 133 11.77 -9.40 14.41
C ASP A 133 12.01 -8.80 13.02
N GLU A 134 13.24 -8.99 12.51
CA GLU A 134 13.69 -8.38 11.27
C GLU A 134 12.86 -8.85 10.07
N ALA A 135 12.60 -10.15 9.96
CA ALA A 135 11.79 -10.74 8.88
C ALA A 135 10.34 -10.19 8.83
N THR A 136 9.72 -9.90 9.98
CA THR A 136 8.41 -9.23 10.00
C THR A 136 8.50 -7.80 9.48
N TYR A 137 9.53 -7.02 9.86
CA TYR A 137 9.72 -5.67 9.33
C TYR A 137 10.02 -5.69 7.83
N GLU A 138 10.89 -6.59 7.35
CA GLU A 138 11.19 -6.78 5.93
C GLU A 138 9.94 -7.16 5.12
N SER A 139 9.07 -8.04 5.64
CA SER A 139 7.79 -8.40 5.03
C SER A 139 6.83 -7.21 4.94
N LEU A 140 6.72 -6.42 6.01
CA LEU A 140 5.89 -5.21 6.06
C LEU A 140 6.40 -4.12 5.09
N ASP A 141 7.70 -3.91 5.02
CA ASP A 141 8.32 -2.94 4.11
C ASP A 141 8.27 -3.42 2.65
N SER A 142 8.50 -4.71 2.38
CA SER A 142 8.34 -5.30 1.03
C SER A 142 6.92 -5.11 0.51
N ARG A 143 5.91 -5.34 1.35
CA ARG A 143 4.50 -5.06 1.03
C ARG A 143 4.25 -3.56 0.77
N SER A 144 4.87 -2.67 1.55
CA SER A 144 4.81 -1.22 1.34
C SER A 144 5.43 -0.81 0.00
N GLN A 145 6.60 -1.35 -0.33
CA GLN A 145 7.29 -1.17 -1.61
C GLN A 145 6.45 -1.68 -2.79
N GLN A 146 5.89 -2.89 -2.70
CA GLN A 146 5.03 -3.47 -3.75
C GLN A 146 3.80 -2.58 -4.03
N ILE A 147 3.13 -2.09 -2.99
CA ILE A 147 1.98 -1.18 -3.12
C ILE A 147 2.40 0.15 -3.76
N ASN A 148 3.58 0.67 -3.44
CA ASN A 148 4.08 1.91 -4.04
C ASN A 148 4.51 1.72 -5.50
N ARG A 149 5.19 0.60 -5.83
CA ARG A 149 5.54 0.20 -7.20
C ARG A 149 4.28 0.03 -8.06
N HIS A 150 3.23 -0.60 -7.53
CA HIS A 150 1.97 -0.73 -8.25
C HIS A 150 1.34 0.63 -8.56
N ARG A 151 1.33 1.58 -7.61
CA ARG A 151 0.83 2.96 -7.83
C ARG A 151 1.66 3.77 -8.84
N GLN A 152 2.94 3.47 -9.01
CA GLN A 152 3.79 4.07 -10.05
C GLN A 152 3.45 3.50 -11.44
N LEU A 153 2.97 2.25 -11.51
CA LEU A 153 2.50 1.62 -12.75
C LEU A 153 1.03 1.95 -13.07
N THR A 154 0.19 2.26 -12.06
CA THR A 154 -1.26 2.53 -12.21
C THR A 154 -1.64 4.01 -12.07
N LEU A 155 -0.79 4.90 -12.60
CA LEU A 155 -0.93 6.37 -12.56
C LEU A 155 -2.35 6.85 -12.89
N LYS A 156 -2.87 7.80 -12.12
CA LYS A 156 -4.21 8.37 -12.33
C LYS A 156 -4.16 9.67 -13.13
N GLY A 157 -5.03 9.80 -14.14
CA GLY A 157 -5.18 11.03 -14.92
C GLY A 157 -5.76 12.16 -14.08
N VAL A 158 -5.25 13.38 -14.26
CA VAL A 158 -5.81 14.63 -13.71
C VAL A 158 -5.69 15.73 -14.75
N ASN A 159 -6.75 16.52 -14.96
CA ASN A 159 -6.69 17.70 -15.81
C ASN A 159 -6.02 18.87 -15.03
N PRO A 160 -4.91 19.45 -15.50
CA PRO A 160 -4.19 20.48 -14.75
C PRO A 160 -4.98 21.79 -14.66
N ASN A 161 -5.75 22.15 -15.69
CA ASN A 161 -6.48 23.41 -15.74
C ASN A 161 -7.65 23.41 -14.76
N GLN A 162 -8.51 22.37 -14.80
CA GLN A 162 -9.61 22.18 -13.85
C GLN A 162 -9.12 22.17 -12.40
N TYR A 163 -7.97 21.52 -12.15
CA TYR A 163 -7.36 21.51 -10.82
C TYR A 163 -6.91 22.90 -10.37
N LEU A 164 -6.22 23.66 -11.22
CA LEU A 164 -5.73 25.00 -10.89
C LEU A 164 -6.87 26.03 -10.75
N GLU A 165 -7.89 25.97 -11.60
CA GLU A 165 -9.13 26.76 -11.47
C GLU A 165 -9.80 26.51 -10.11
N GLN A 166 -9.95 25.24 -9.71
CA GLN A 166 -10.54 24.90 -8.42
C GLN A 166 -9.65 25.33 -7.24
N LEU A 167 -8.32 25.28 -7.35
CA LEU A 167 -7.44 25.84 -6.32
C LEU A 167 -7.55 27.37 -6.23
N HIS A 168 -7.66 28.09 -7.35
CA HIS A 168 -7.82 29.54 -7.36
C HIS A 168 -9.16 29.96 -6.75
N HIS A 169 -10.25 29.24 -7.04
CA HIS A 169 -11.55 29.41 -6.37
C HIS A 169 -11.45 29.17 -4.85
N LEU A 170 -10.77 28.10 -4.42
CA LEU A 170 -10.57 27.80 -2.99
C LEU A 170 -9.70 28.86 -2.28
N LEU A 171 -8.74 29.47 -2.98
CA LEU A 171 -7.88 30.54 -2.48
C LEU A 171 -8.69 31.82 -2.17
N GLN A 172 -9.69 32.12 -3.00
CA GLN A 172 -10.55 33.32 -2.87
C GLN A 172 -11.73 33.14 -1.91
N SER A 173 -12.02 31.92 -1.44
CA SER A 173 -13.14 31.58 -0.55
C SER A 173 -13.28 32.55 0.64
N GLN A 174 -14.53 32.97 0.91
CA GLN A 174 -14.91 33.81 2.05
C GLN A 174 -15.99 33.15 2.95
N ASP A 175 -16.25 31.85 2.77
CA ASP A 175 -17.22 31.10 3.60
C ASP A 175 -16.65 30.65 4.96
N GLN A 176 -17.47 29.98 5.79
CA GLN A 176 -17.11 29.53 7.13
C GLN A 176 -15.91 28.54 7.20
N PHE A 177 -15.48 27.97 6.07
CA PHE A 177 -14.31 27.11 5.92
C PHE A 177 -13.20 27.75 5.07
N ALA A 178 -13.25 29.07 4.83
CA ALA A 178 -12.28 29.81 4.02
C ALA A 178 -10.82 29.53 4.40
N LEU A 179 -10.50 29.44 5.70
CA LEU A 179 -9.14 29.12 6.15
C LEU A 179 -8.71 27.69 5.77
N HIS A 180 -9.64 26.73 5.77
CA HIS A 180 -9.38 25.36 5.29
C HIS A 180 -9.19 25.35 3.77
N HIS A 181 -10.02 26.08 3.03
CA HIS A 181 -9.94 26.23 1.57
C HIS A 181 -8.63 26.90 1.11
N GLN A 182 -8.25 28.01 1.75
CA GLN A 182 -6.96 28.69 1.53
C GLN A 182 -5.77 27.77 1.87
N ALA A 183 -5.84 27.03 2.98
CA ALA A 183 -4.78 26.09 3.35
C ALA A 183 -4.63 24.92 2.34
N ILE A 184 -5.74 24.46 1.73
CA ILE A 184 -5.73 23.48 0.63
C ILE A 184 -5.08 24.09 -0.62
N ALA A 185 -5.53 25.29 -1.02
CA ALA A 185 -5.01 25.99 -2.19
C ALA A 185 -3.51 26.28 -2.08
N ILE A 186 -3.05 26.87 -0.98
CA ILE A 186 -1.63 27.17 -0.75
C ILE A 186 -0.79 25.88 -0.73
N ALA A 187 -1.28 24.78 -0.13
CA ALA A 187 -0.59 23.50 -0.15
C ALA A 187 -0.48 22.88 -1.56
N GLY A 188 -1.55 22.97 -2.37
CA GLY A 188 -1.56 22.49 -3.75
C GLY A 188 -0.74 23.35 -4.73
N LEU A 189 -0.71 24.67 -4.53
CA LEU A 189 0.01 25.62 -5.38
C LEU A 189 1.53 25.70 -5.08
N THR A 190 1.96 25.35 -3.87
CA THR A 190 3.38 25.37 -3.44
C THR A 190 4.00 23.98 -3.23
N GLY A 191 3.18 22.93 -3.21
CA GLY A 191 3.58 21.58 -2.83
C GLY A 191 4.11 21.45 -1.39
N ARG A 192 3.96 22.47 -0.53
CA ARG A 192 4.46 22.41 0.86
C ARG A 192 3.57 21.53 1.73
N ARG A 193 4.15 20.92 2.76
CA ARG A 193 3.40 20.11 3.74
C ARG A 193 2.54 21.04 4.60
N ILE A 194 1.41 20.54 5.11
CA ILE A 194 0.44 21.43 5.78
C ILE A 194 1.02 22.15 7.02
N GLY A 195 1.90 21.52 7.80
CA GLY A 195 2.58 22.20 8.92
C GLY A 195 3.59 23.29 8.49
N GLU A 196 4.10 23.22 7.26
CA GLU A 196 4.97 24.23 6.64
C GLU A 196 4.11 25.42 6.17
N VAL A 197 2.97 25.16 5.52
CA VAL A 197 1.98 26.18 5.14
C VAL A 197 1.45 26.93 6.37
N VAL A 198 0.95 26.20 7.36
CA VAL A 198 0.23 26.76 8.52
C VAL A 198 1.11 27.58 9.46
N ALA A 199 2.31 27.08 9.82
CA ALA A 199 3.12 27.71 10.87
C ALA A 199 4.62 27.76 10.56
N ARG A 200 5.25 26.62 10.23
CA ARG A 200 6.71 26.50 10.23
C ARG A 200 7.41 27.21 9.08
N GLY A 201 6.75 27.30 7.93
CA GLY A 201 7.32 27.93 6.74
C GLY A 201 7.52 29.43 6.92
N LYS A 202 8.48 30.01 6.23
CA LYS A 202 8.49 31.44 5.87
C LYS A 202 8.59 31.54 4.36
N PHE A 203 7.83 32.45 3.76
CA PHE A 203 7.76 32.65 2.32
C PHE A 203 8.09 34.12 2.02
N THR A 204 8.90 34.35 1.00
CA THR A 204 9.18 35.68 0.43
C THR A 204 9.34 35.54 -1.08
N LEU A 205 9.20 36.63 -1.85
CA LEU A 205 9.44 36.59 -3.29
C LEU A 205 10.90 36.25 -3.59
N SER A 206 11.15 35.51 -4.67
CA SER A 206 12.48 35.33 -5.24
C SER A 206 12.60 36.07 -6.59
N THR A 207 13.67 35.80 -7.35
CA THR A 207 14.02 36.51 -8.59
C THR A 207 13.14 36.14 -9.80
N HIS A 208 12.57 34.93 -9.81
CA HIS A 208 11.72 34.45 -10.91
C HIS A 208 10.22 34.60 -10.57
N PRO A 209 9.33 34.97 -11.52
CA PRO A 209 7.92 35.24 -11.24
C PRO A 209 7.12 34.09 -10.61
N TYR A 210 7.59 32.84 -10.75
CA TYR A 210 6.97 31.63 -10.17
C TYR A 210 7.85 30.98 -9.06
N LEU A 211 8.75 31.73 -8.43
CA LEU A 211 9.54 31.25 -7.29
C LEU A 211 9.26 32.03 -6.00
N LEU A 212 9.02 31.29 -4.91
CA LEU A 212 9.09 31.80 -3.55
C LEU A 212 10.37 31.28 -2.88
N ARG A 213 11.07 32.15 -2.16
CA ARG A 213 12.14 31.77 -1.22
C ARG A 213 11.48 31.24 0.06
N PHE A 214 11.79 29.99 0.42
CA PHE A 214 11.16 29.24 1.50
C PHE A 214 12.17 28.81 2.58
N LEU A 215 11.82 28.99 3.85
CA LEU A 215 12.56 28.50 5.02
C LEU A 215 11.63 27.67 5.92
N GLY A 216 12.15 26.69 6.67
CA GLY A 216 11.38 25.94 7.67
C GLY A 216 10.87 24.57 7.23
N HIS A 217 11.73 23.77 6.59
CA HIS A 217 11.40 22.41 6.13
C HIS A 217 11.10 21.47 7.32
N SER A 218 10.01 20.69 7.28
CA SER A 218 9.53 19.97 8.48
C SER A 218 10.19 18.63 8.81
N LYS A 219 11.28 18.26 8.12
CA LYS A 219 12.00 16.98 8.31
C LYS A 219 13.51 17.13 8.58
N THR A 220 14.10 18.23 8.18
CA THR A 220 15.53 18.53 8.24
C THR A 220 15.67 20.03 8.43
N GLU A 221 16.62 20.43 9.27
CA GLU A 221 17.02 21.83 9.33
C GLU A 221 17.87 22.12 8.08
N ARG A 222 17.48 23.12 7.30
CA ARG A 222 18.12 23.54 6.05
C ARG A 222 17.93 25.04 5.90
N ASP A 223 18.94 25.69 5.32
CA ASP A 223 18.84 27.08 4.89
C ASP A 223 17.66 27.34 3.96
N ALA A 224 17.32 28.61 3.80
CA ALA A 224 16.28 29.02 2.88
C ALA A 224 16.62 28.59 1.44
N TYR A 225 15.65 28.03 0.72
CA TYR A 225 15.80 27.56 -0.65
C TYR A 225 14.55 27.90 -1.47
N ASP A 226 14.65 27.87 -2.80
CA ASP A 226 13.57 28.32 -3.68
C ASP A 226 12.57 27.19 -3.96
N ILE A 227 11.29 27.55 -4.11
CA ILE A 227 10.21 26.61 -4.42
C ILE A 227 9.32 27.14 -5.54
N VAL A 228 8.91 26.24 -6.44
CA VAL A 228 8.00 26.55 -7.55
C VAL A 228 6.57 26.75 -7.05
N THR A 229 5.95 27.85 -7.48
CA THR A 229 4.52 28.08 -7.38
C THR A 229 3.84 27.76 -8.71
N LEU A 230 2.61 27.23 -8.69
CA LEU A 230 1.86 26.91 -9.94
C LEU A 230 1.09 28.11 -10.52
N ILE A 231 1.01 29.20 -9.77
CA ILE A 231 0.57 30.54 -10.19
C ILE A 231 1.68 31.55 -9.84
N PRO A 232 1.66 32.80 -10.34
CA PRO A 232 2.69 33.79 -10.01
C PRO A 232 2.87 33.98 -8.50
N ALA A 233 4.12 34.02 -8.05
CA ALA A 233 4.50 34.16 -6.65
C ALA A 233 4.02 35.50 -6.04
N SER A 234 3.96 36.55 -6.86
CA SER A 234 3.40 37.87 -6.52
C SER A 234 1.88 37.87 -6.33
N GLU A 235 1.16 36.96 -6.98
CA GLU A 235 -0.28 36.74 -6.77
C GLU A 235 -0.54 35.92 -5.50
N LEU A 236 0.26 34.88 -5.28
CA LEU A 236 0.05 33.92 -4.18
C LEU A 236 0.50 34.45 -2.81
N LEU A 237 1.60 35.22 -2.72
CA LEU A 237 2.15 35.66 -1.44
C LEU A 237 1.15 36.49 -0.59
N PRO A 238 0.38 37.45 -1.14
CA PRO A 238 -0.66 38.16 -0.39
C PRO A 238 -1.69 37.24 0.29
N PHE A 239 -2.11 36.15 -0.37
CA PHE A 239 -3.03 35.17 0.24
C PHE A 239 -2.36 34.37 1.36
N ILE A 240 -1.07 34.02 1.22
CA ILE A 240 -0.28 33.37 2.28
C ILE A 240 -0.21 34.26 3.52
N ASP A 241 0.08 35.55 3.34
CA ASP A 241 0.19 36.51 4.44
C ASP A 241 -1.16 36.84 5.07
N GLN A 242 -2.25 36.94 4.28
CA GLN A 242 -3.62 37.08 4.79
C GLN A 242 -4.03 35.86 5.63
N PHE A 243 -3.86 34.65 5.10
CA PHE A 243 -4.16 33.39 5.77
C PHE A 243 -3.44 33.28 7.12
N ARG A 244 -2.14 33.63 7.16
CA ARG A 244 -1.31 33.60 8.38
C ARG A 244 -1.56 34.73 9.35
N SER A 245 -2.11 35.85 8.88
CA SER A 245 -2.53 36.98 9.73
C SER A 245 -3.88 36.77 10.40
N SER A 246 -4.65 35.76 9.97
CA SER A 246 -5.96 35.41 10.53
C SER A 246 -5.90 35.07 12.04
N SER A 247 -7.01 35.32 12.74
CA SER A 247 -7.12 35.12 14.19
C SER A 247 -6.96 33.68 14.66
N GLU A 248 -7.19 32.69 13.79
CA GLU A 248 -7.06 31.26 14.12
C GLU A 248 -5.64 30.73 13.85
N ILE A 249 -4.96 31.22 12.80
CA ILE A 249 -3.65 30.71 12.38
C ILE A 249 -2.52 31.48 13.09
N LYS A 250 -2.65 32.81 13.26
CA LYS A 250 -1.61 33.65 13.87
C LYS A 250 -1.14 33.19 15.26
N PRO A 251 -2.02 32.71 16.18
CA PRO A 251 -1.58 32.20 17.49
C PRO A 251 -0.76 30.90 17.42
N LEU A 252 -0.90 30.08 16.37
CA LEU A 252 -0.20 28.80 16.25
C LEU A 252 1.32 28.99 16.21
N ASN A 253 1.80 30.13 15.71
CA ASN A 253 3.22 30.49 15.69
C ASN A 253 3.82 30.79 17.07
N GLN A 254 3.02 30.77 18.14
CA GLN A 254 3.41 31.04 19.52
C GLN A 254 3.24 29.81 20.43
N LEU A 255 2.86 28.65 19.87
CA LEU A 255 2.63 27.42 20.63
C LEU A 255 3.91 26.56 20.73
N GLU A 256 4.10 25.93 21.88
CA GLU A 256 5.14 24.94 22.11
C GLU A 256 5.02 23.75 21.13
N PRO A 257 6.12 23.08 20.73
CA PRO A 257 6.14 22.13 19.62
C PRO A 257 5.11 20.98 19.69
N GLU A 258 4.79 20.49 20.90
CA GLU A 258 3.82 19.42 21.11
C GLU A 258 2.36 19.90 21.02
N GLU A 259 2.05 21.09 21.55
CA GLU A 259 0.72 21.66 21.36
C GLU A 259 0.53 22.08 19.89
N LEU A 260 1.54 22.70 19.28
CA LEU A 260 1.54 23.05 17.86
C LEU A 260 1.27 21.82 16.98
N ALA A 261 1.96 20.71 17.22
CA ALA A 261 1.71 19.44 16.53
C ALA A 261 0.27 18.95 16.75
N THR A 262 -0.25 19.10 17.97
CA THR A 262 -1.63 18.71 18.33
C THR A 262 -2.68 19.57 17.61
N GLN A 263 -2.52 20.90 17.54
CA GLN A 263 -3.45 21.79 16.85
C GLN A 263 -3.35 21.60 15.32
N ILE A 264 -2.15 21.49 14.74
CA ILE A 264 -1.95 21.17 13.31
C ILE A 264 -2.64 19.85 12.95
N ASN A 265 -2.56 18.82 13.81
CA ASN A 265 -3.23 17.54 13.54
C ASN A 265 -4.77 17.66 13.56
N LYS A 266 -5.37 18.44 14.47
CA LYS A 266 -6.81 18.73 14.45
C LYS A 266 -7.23 19.46 13.17
N PHE A 267 -6.48 20.50 12.79
CA PHE A 267 -6.74 21.31 11.60
C PHE A 267 -6.59 20.49 10.31
N ASN A 268 -5.56 19.64 10.23
CA ASN A 268 -5.34 18.68 9.14
C ASN A 268 -6.52 17.69 8.97
N VAL A 269 -7.14 17.21 10.07
CA VAL A 269 -8.34 16.35 9.99
C VAL A 269 -9.56 17.08 9.40
N GLN A 270 -9.68 18.39 9.57
CA GLN A 270 -10.72 19.21 8.93
C GLN A 270 -10.37 19.46 7.46
N ILE A 271 -9.14 19.91 7.18
CA ILE A 271 -8.62 20.12 5.81
C ILE A 271 -8.83 18.90 4.92
N ASN A 272 -8.54 17.69 5.38
CA ASN A 272 -8.69 16.50 4.54
C ASN A 272 -10.16 16.18 4.19
N ARG A 273 -11.13 16.67 4.96
CA ARG A 273 -12.56 16.54 4.64
C ARG A 273 -12.95 17.52 3.54
N GLU A 274 -12.58 18.79 3.69
CA GLU A 274 -12.89 19.82 2.70
C GLU A 274 -12.09 19.61 1.39
N CYS A 275 -10.85 19.13 1.49
CA CYS A 275 -10.04 18.70 0.35
C CYS A 275 -10.73 17.60 -0.44
N ASN A 276 -11.26 16.57 0.23
CA ASN A 276 -12.01 15.53 -0.46
C ASN A 276 -13.35 16.04 -1.02
N LYS A 277 -14.07 16.89 -0.27
CA LYS A 277 -15.33 17.52 -0.70
C LYS A 277 -15.18 18.34 -1.98
N HIS A 278 -14.07 19.06 -2.14
CA HIS A 278 -13.86 20.03 -3.22
C HIS A 278 -12.98 19.55 -4.38
N LEU A 279 -12.24 18.43 -4.23
CA LEU A 279 -11.30 17.96 -5.27
C LEU A 279 -11.49 16.50 -5.68
N ALA A 280 -12.34 15.69 -5.02
CA ALA A 280 -12.47 14.26 -5.35
C ALA A 280 -13.12 13.96 -6.72
N GLU A 281 -13.80 14.95 -7.33
CA GLU A 281 -14.35 14.86 -8.68
C GLU A 281 -13.31 15.20 -9.78
N ILE A 282 -12.22 15.87 -9.41
CA ILE A 282 -11.14 16.33 -10.32
C ILE A 282 -9.86 15.48 -10.15
N VAL A 283 -9.55 15.09 -8.91
CA VAL A 283 -8.34 14.36 -8.53
C VAL A 283 -8.73 12.97 -8.01
N PRO A 284 -8.43 11.89 -8.75
CA PRO A 284 -8.77 10.54 -8.32
C PRO A 284 -8.10 10.14 -7.00
N ALA A 285 -8.86 9.42 -6.17
CA ALA A 285 -8.31 8.73 -5.01
C ALA A 285 -7.30 7.67 -5.45
N LEU A 286 -6.18 7.57 -4.71
CA LEU A 286 -5.16 6.56 -4.98
C LEU A 286 -5.62 5.18 -4.53
N GLU A 287 -5.07 4.16 -5.17
CA GLU A 287 -5.41 2.78 -4.86
C GLU A 287 -5.15 2.41 -3.39
N GLY A 288 -6.11 1.71 -2.78
CA GLY A 288 -6.15 1.45 -1.34
C GLY A 288 -6.52 2.68 -0.49
N LYS A 289 -7.12 3.73 -1.07
CA LYS A 289 -7.72 4.88 -0.38
C LYS A 289 -9.10 5.20 -0.93
N GLU A 290 -10.07 5.36 -0.04
CA GLU A 290 -11.44 5.80 -0.35
C GLU A 290 -11.54 7.31 -0.66
N ASN A 291 -10.55 8.09 -0.23
CA ASN A 291 -10.57 9.55 -0.19
C ASN A 291 -9.20 10.11 -0.58
N ILE A 292 -9.17 11.28 -1.20
CA ILE A 292 -7.95 12.10 -1.35
C ILE A 292 -7.60 12.85 -0.05
N SER A 293 -6.37 13.34 0.02
CA SER A 293 -5.85 14.10 1.16
C SER A 293 -4.98 15.26 0.68
N VAL A 294 -4.76 16.26 1.53
CA VAL A 294 -3.86 17.40 1.22
C VAL A 294 -2.42 16.95 0.92
N HIS A 295 -2.02 15.77 1.40
CA HIS A 295 -0.73 15.18 1.06
C HIS A 295 -0.63 14.70 -0.40
N ASN A 296 -1.75 14.29 -1.02
CA ASN A 296 -1.79 13.94 -2.45
C ASN A 296 -1.47 15.15 -3.33
N LEU A 297 -1.81 16.36 -2.89
CA LEU A 297 -1.61 17.59 -3.66
C LEU A 297 -0.13 17.90 -3.87
N ARG A 298 0.77 17.43 -2.98
CA ARG A 298 2.23 17.50 -3.18
C ARG A 298 2.74 16.55 -4.27
N SER A 299 2.05 15.44 -4.54
CA SER A 299 2.32 14.57 -5.69
C SER A 299 1.86 15.23 -6.99
N LEU A 300 0.64 15.76 -7.00
CA LEU A 300 0.06 16.42 -8.17
C LEU A 300 0.78 17.74 -8.52
N TRP A 301 1.19 18.52 -7.52
CA TRP A 301 2.08 19.67 -7.70
C TRP A 301 3.39 19.29 -8.40
N GLY A 302 3.94 18.09 -8.15
CA GLY A 302 5.18 17.64 -8.77
C GLY A 302 5.05 17.49 -10.28
N VAL A 303 4.04 16.75 -10.74
CA VAL A 303 3.84 16.54 -12.18
C VAL A 303 3.43 17.84 -12.90
N ILE A 304 2.68 18.74 -12.26
CA ILE A 304 2.34 20.06 -12.85
C ILE A 304 3.57 20.99 -12.89
N ALA A 305 4.40 21.01 -11.84
CA ALA A 305 5.63 21.80 -11.85
C ALA A 305 6.62 21.30 -12.92
N ALA A 306 6.69 19.98 -13.15
CA ALA A 306 7.49 19.42 -14.24
C ALA A 306 6.92 19.78 -15.62
N TYR A 307 5.61 19.61 -15.83
CA TYR A 307 4.91 20.01 -17.05
C TYR A 307 5.14 21.50 -17.40
N PHE A 308 5.05 22.39 -16.41
CA PHE A 308 5.26 23.83 -16.62
C PHE A 308 6.74 24.25 -16.77
N PHE A 309 7.67 23.68 -15.99
CA PHE A 309 8.99 24.27 -15.78
C PHE A 309 10.19 23.31 -15.81
N CYS A 310 10.02 22.00 -15.98
CA CYS A 310 11.16 21.10 -16.20
C CYS A 310 11.60 21.18 -17.67
N PRO A 311 12.85 21.60 -17.99
CA PRO A 311 13.31 21.61 -19.37
C PRO A 311 13.24 20.21 -20.00
N PRO A 312 12.91 20.07 -21.29
CA PRO A 312 12.92 18.77 -21.97
C PRO A 312 14.25 18.01 -21.85
N SER A 313 15.36 18.75 -21.81
CA SER A 313 16.74 18.27 -21.61
C SER A 313 17.09 17.88 -20.17
N SER A 314 16.20 18.09 -19.20
CA SER A 314 16.39 17.73 -17.79
C SER A 314 15.51 16.54 -17.43
N HIS A 315 15.97 15.69 -16.51
CA HIS A 315 15.13 14.64 -15.94
C HIS A 315 14.24 15.21 -14.82
N GLU A 316 13.00 14.70 -14.70
CA GLU A 316 12.04 15.20 -13.69
C GLU A 316 12.43 14.85 -12.24
N TYR A 317 13.20 13.78 -12.03
CA TYR A 317 13.52 13.30 -10.70
C TYR A 317 14.48 14.24 -9.92
N PRO A 318 15.63 14.70 -10.48
CA PRO A 318 16.46 15.73 -9.84
C PRO A 318 15.74 17.08 -9.69
N PHE A 319 14.97 17.47 -10.71
CA PHE A 319 14.15 18.69 -10.69
C PHE A 319 13.18 18.70 -9.49
N LEU A 320 12.46 17.59 -9.27
CA LEU A 320 11.57 17.45 -8.12
C LEU A 320 12.32 17.24 -6.80
N GLN A 321 13.46 16.54 -6.75
CA GLN A 321 14.30 16.46 -5.54
C GLN A 321 14.63 17.86 -5.00
N HIS A 322 15.11 18.75 -5.87
CA HIS A 322 15.47 20.12 -5.51
C HIS A 322 14.28 20.91 -4.95
N TYR A 323 13.22 21.12 -5.75
CA TYR A 323 12.11 21.98 -5.33
C TYR A 323 11.19 21.36 -4.26
N LEU A 324 11.17 20.03 -4.09
CA LEU A 324 10.56 19.40 -2.92
C LEU A 324 11.39 19.63 -1.64
N GLY A 325 12.68 19.96 -1.76
CA GLY A 325 13.63 20.15 -0.67
C GLY A 325 14.14 18.85 -0.08
N HIS A 326 14.27 17.80 -0.89
CA HIS A 326 14.93 16.58 -0.47
C HIS A 326 16.45 16.76 -0.54
N VAL A 327 17.19 15.83 0.07
CA VAL A 327 18.62 15.65 -0.23
C VAL A 327 18.72 15.02 -1.63
N MET A 328 19.75 15.36 -2.39
CA MET A 328 20.08 14.64 -3.64
C MET A 328 20.28 13.14 -3.34
N GLU A 329 20.16 12.28 -4.35
CA GLU A 329 20.21 10.80 -4.21
C GLU A 329 19.08 10.17 -3.36
N SER A 330 18.32 10.94 -2.59
CA SER A 330 17.25 10.42 -1.75
C SER A 330 16.10 9.82 -2.58
N SER A 331 15.89 8.51 -2.40
CA SER A 331 14.80 7.72 -3.02
C SER A 331 13.39 8.22 -2.71
N ALA A 332 13.25 9.10 -1.70
CA ALA A 332 11.98 9.63 -1.21
C ALA A 332 11.17 10.40 -2.28
N THR A 333 11.80 10.91 -3.34
CA THR A 333 11.09 11.55 -4.47
C THR A 333 10.27 10.54 -5.26
N GLY A 334 10.71 9.27 -5.34
CA GLY A 334 9.97 8.19 -6.00
C GLY A 334 8.53 8.03 -5.49
N HIS A 335 8.26 8.37 -4.22
CA HIS A 335 6.93 8.32 -3.65
C HIS A 335 5.95 9.38 -4.18
N TYR A 336 6.36 10.35 -5.01
CA TYR A 336 5.49 11.42 -5.48
C TYR A 336 4.95 11.21 -6.91
N PHE A 337 5.57 10.35 -7.71
CA PHE A 337 5.07 9.95 -9.03
C PHE A 337 3.88 8.99 -8.88
N ARG A 338 2.66 9.52 -9.01
CA ARG A 338 1.38 8.78 -8.83
C ARG A 338 0.23 9.25 -9.73
N TYR A 339 0.44 10.38 -10.40
CA TYR A 339 -0.54 11.04 -11.26
C TYR A 339 0.11 11.30 -12.61
N ARG A 340 -0.70 11.28 -13.68
CA ARG A 340 -0.33 11.72 -15.03
C ARG A 340 -1.27 12.86 -15.43
N LEU A 341 -0.80 13.81 -16.22
CA LEU A 341 -1.66 14.91 -16.66
C LEU A 341 -2.42 14.53 -17.93
N VAL A 342 -3.67 14.94 -18.01
CA VAL A 342 -4.52 14.73 -19.18
C VAL A 342 -5.19 16.03 -19.62
N ASP A 343 -5.60 16.10 -20.88
CA ASP A 343 -6.31 17.23 -21.44
C ASP A 343 -7.83 17.22 -21.06
N ALA A 344 -8.68 17.92 -21.82
CA ALA A 344 -10.13 17.90 -21.63
C ALA A 344 -10.84 16.69 -22.26
N ALA A 345 -10.24 16.01 -23.24
CA ALA A 345 -10.73 14.75 -23.80
C ALA A 345 -10.34 13.54 -22.93
N GLY A 346 -9.24 13.65 -22.17
CA GLY A 346 -8.64 12.57 -21.37
C GLY A 346 -7.34 12.01 -21.96
N ASP A 347 -6.86 12.61 -23.05
CA ASP A 347 -5.61 12.27 -23.73
C ASP A 347 -4.39 12.75 -22.92
N TYR A 348 -3.25 12.08 -23.10
CA TYR A 348 -2.08 12.28 -22.25
C TYR A 348 -1.27 13.53 -22.65
N LEU A 349 -0.88 14.34 -21.66
CA LEU A 349 -0.05 15.53 -21.86
C LEU A 349 1.43 15.17 -21.66
N GLU A 350 2.18 15.06 -22.77
CA GLU A 350 3.58 14.63 -22.80
C GLU A 350 4.60 15.78 -22.73
N ASP A 351 4.18 17.02 -23.00
CA ASP A 351 5.07 18.19 -23.01
C ASP A 351 5.72 18.45 -21.64
N ARG A 352 6.91 19.07 -21.64
CA ARG A 352 7.59 19.51 -20.42
C ARG A 352 8.23 20.89 -20.62
N GLY A 353 8.13 21.73 -19.60
CA GLY A 353 8.65 23.10 -19.65
C GLY A 353 7.76 24.07 -20.42
N ILE A 354 6.45 23.84 -20.53
CA ILE A 354 5.57 24.61 -21.43
C ILE A 354 5.51 26.12 -21.15
N LEU A 355 5.85 26.57 -19.93
CA LEU A 355 5.89 27.98 -19.58
C LEU A 355 7.26 28.63 -19.83
N ILE A 356 8.33 27.84 -19.98
CA ILE A 356 9.71 28.33 -20.19
C ILE A 356 9.80 29.32 -21.37
N PRO A 357 9.17 29.10 -22.55
CA PRO A 357 9.24 30.06 -23.67
C PRO A 357 8.61 31.44 -23.39
N SER A 358 7.81 31.57 -22.32
CA SER A 358 7.10 32.81 -21.97
C SER A 358 7.56 33.44 -20.64
N GLN A 359 8.10 32.64 -19.71
CA GLN A 359 8.51 33.07 -18.36
C GLN A 359 10.04 33.02 -18.15
N GLY A 360 10.76 32.25 -18.98
CA GLY A 360 12.18 31.93 -18.80
C GLY A 360 12.42 30.56 -18.15
N GLU A 361 13.68 30.10 -18.15
CA GLU A 361 14.09 28.97 -17.32
C GLU A 361 14.07 29.36 -15.84
N LEU A 362 13.71 28.42 -14.97
CA LEU A 362 13.94 28.60 -13.53
C LEU A 362 15.45 28.65 -13.25
N PRO A 363 15.92 29.51 -12.32
CA PRO A 363 17.27 29.46 -11.78
C PRO A 363 17.71 28.03 -11.48
N LYS A 364 18.84 27.61 -12.06
CA LYS A 364 19.41 26.29 -11.82
C LYS A 364 19.81 26.18 -10.34
N PRO A 365 19.69 24.98 -9.73
CA PRO A 365 20.20 24.77 -8.39
C PRO A 365 21.66 25.24 -8.29
N PRO A 366 22.07 25.93 -7.20
CA PRO A 366 23.48 25.99 -6.88
C PRO A 366 23.97 24.55 -6.72
N ALA A 367 25.06 24.18 -7.39
CA ALA A 367 25.75 22.93 -7.09
C ALA A 367 26.28 23.03 -5.65
N ASP A 368 25.94 22.06 -4.78
CA ASP A 368 26.21 22.17 -3.34
C ASP A 368 27.72 22.36 -3.06
N GLU A 369 28.09 23.51 -2.51
CA GLU A 369 29.48 23.85 -2.17
C GLU A 369 29.90 23.21 -0.84
N GLY A 370 30.31 21.93 -0.89
CA GLY A 370 30.92 21.21 0.23
C GLY A 370 31.21 19.75 -0.12
N HIS A 371 32.45 19.26 -0.18
CA HIS A 371 33.71 19.82 0.33
C HIS A 371 34.84 19.85 -0.72
N SER A 372 35.61 20.94 -0.70
CA SER A 372 37.06 21.02 -1.00
C SER A 372 37.63 20.09 -2.08
N THR A 373 37.73 20.58 -3.31
CA THR A 373 39.04 20.72 -3.97
C THR A 373 38.98 21.81 -5.02
N GLN A 374 40.10 22.53 -5.22
CA GLN A 374 40.09 23.84 -5.88
C GLN A 374 40.84 23.81 -7.23
N SER A 375 40.46 24.69 -8.15
CA SER A 375 41.10 24.96 -9.46
C SER A 375 40.89 23.94 -10.59
N ARG A 376 39.88 24.21 -11.43
CA ARG A 376 39.90 24.17 -12.93
C ARG A 376 38.47 24.26 -13.51
N ARG A 377 37.89 25.47 -13.54
CA ARG A 377 36.60 25.78 -14.22
C ARG A 377 36.55 27.19 -14.85
N ASP A 378 37.69 27.66 -15.34
CA ASP A 378 37.73 28.64 -16.41
C ASP A 378 38.10 27.90 -17.71
N GLU A 379 37.66 28.41 -18.87
CA GLU A 379 37.82 27.78 -20.20
C GLU A 379 37.11 26.42 -20.39
N ASN A 380 35.81 26.44 -20.71
CA ASN A 380 35.21 25.64 -21.80
C ASN A 380 33.73 25.95 -22.00
N ASN A 381 33.38 26.72 -23.04
CA ASN A 381 31.99 26.96 -23.45
C ASN A 381 31.86 27.15 -24.98
N CYS A 382 32.37 26.19 -25.76
CA CYS A 382 32.18 26.12 -27.21
C CYS A 382 32.47 24.72 -27.80
N ILE A 383 32.02 23.63 -27.15
CA ILE A 383 32.19 22.26 -27.67
C ILE A 383 30.95 21.42 -27.39
N THR A 384 30.19 21.09 -28.43
CA THR A 384 29.20 20.00 -28.43
C THR A 384 29.78 18.77 -29.12
N ASP A 385 30.23 18.94 -30.36
CA ASP A 385 30.45 17.83 -31.28
C ASP A 385 31.66 16.98 -30.90
N SER A 386 32.78 17.62 -30.50
CA SER A 386 33.99 16.90 -30.09
C SER A 386 33.88 16.22 -28.71
N VAL A 387 32.84 16.50 -27.92
CA VAL A 387 32.58 15.78 -26.66
C VAL A 387 31.94 14.43 -26.96
N TYR A 388 30.99 14.37 -27.90
CA TYR A 388 30.35 13.10 -28.30
C TYR A 388 31.32 12.14 -28.99
N THR A 389 32.25 12.63 -29.81
CA THR A 389 33.30 11.79 -30.42
C THR A 389 34.17 11.12 -29.34
N ASN A 390 34.66 11.92 -28.39
CA ASN A 390 35.54 11.46 -27.30
C ASN A 390 34.85 10.41 -26.41
N ILE A 391 33.55 10.59 -26.09
CA ILE A 391 32.77 9.58 -25.34
C ILE A 391 32.63 8.26 -26.11
N SER A 392 32.56 8.28 -27.45
CA SER A 392 32.47 7.06 -28.25
C SER A 392 33.81 6.30 -28.29
N GLU A 393 34.91 7.03 -28.52
CA GLU A 393 36.27 6.48 -28.50
C GLU A 393 36.60 5.87 -27.13
N GLU A 394 36.22 6.54 -26.04
CA GLU A 394 36.50 6.08 -24.68
C GLU A 394 35.67 4.84 -24.29
N ARG A 395 34.44 4.69 -24.81
CA ARG A 395 33.66 3.44 -24.68
C ARG A 395 34.38 2.27 -25.33
N GLU A 396 34.85 2.43 -26.56
CA GLU A 396 35.59 1.39 -27.28
C GLU A 396 36.96 1.09 -26.62
N ARG A 397 37.63 2.11 -26.05
CA ARG A 397 38.85 1.94 -25.27
C ARG A 397 38.62 1.13 -23.99
N LEU A 398 37.54 1.41 -23.25
CA LEU A 398 37.19 0.69 -22.01
C LEU A 398 36.82 -0.78 -22.28
N LEU A 399 36.01 -1.05 -23.30
CA LEU A 399 35.71 -2.43 -23.75
C LEU A 399 36.96 -3.22 -24.13
N ASN A 400 38.02 -2.52 -24.55
CA ASN A 400 39.30 -3.11 -24.93
C ASN A 400 40.37 -3.13 -23.84
N SER A 401 40.05 -2.69 -22.61
CA SER A 401 40.99 -2.68 -21.49
C SER A 401 41.39 -4.09 -21.03
N ASP A 402 42.57 -4.18 -20.42
CA ASP A 402 43.06 -5.38 -19.71
C ASP A 402 42.62 -5.40 -18.24
N ASN A 403 41.73 -4.49 -17.82
CA ASN A 403 41.15 -4.46 -16.48
C ASN A 403 39.65 -4.82 -16.54
N TYR A 404 39.25 -5.87 -15.83
CA TYR A 404 37.87 -6.37 -15.86
C TYR A 404 36.83 -5.32 -15.41
N LEU A 405 37.17 -4.38 -14.51
CA LEU A 405 36.29 -3.30 -14.08
C LEU A 405 36.16 -2.21 -15.16
N GLU A 406 37.21 -1.95 -15.93
CA GLU A 406 37.13 -1.04 -17.09
C GLU A 406 36.29 -1.66 -18.21
N VAL A 407 36.49 -2.95 -18.53
CA VAL A 407 35.66 -3.68 -19.50
C VAL A 407 34.20 -3.77 -19.05
N LEU A 408 33.95 -4.06 -17.76
CA LEU A 408 32.61 -4.08 -17.18
C LEU A 408 31.93 -2.71 -17.27
N THR A 409 32.64 -1.64 -16.92
CA THR A 409 32.09 -0.26 -16.99
C THR A 409 31.80 0.15 -18.42
N GLY A 410 32.68 -0.18 -19.37
CA GLY A 410 32.43 -0.01 -20.80
C GLY A 410 31.19 -0.78 -21.27
N LEU A 411 31.04 -2.04 -20.86
CA LEU A 411 29.87 -2.86 -21.18
C LEU A 411 28.57 -2.28 -20.61
N MET A 412 28.56 -1.83 -19.36
CA MET A 412 27.41 -1.14 -18.77
C MET A 412 27.07 0.15 -19.55
N ALA A 413 28.08 0.94 -19.93
CA ALA A 413 27.90 2.19 -20.68
C ALA A 413 27.33 1.99 -22.10
N VAL A 414 27.60 0.85 -22.76
CA VAL A 414 27.14 0.59 -24.13
C VAL A 414 25.92 -0.34 -24.23
N THR A 415 25.45 -0.91 -23.12
CA THR A 415 24.31 -1.86 -23.08
C THR A 415 23.23 -1.52 -22.03
N GLY A 416 23.50 -0.61 -21.09
CA GLY A 416 22.60 -0.27 -19.98
C GLY A 416 22.35 -1.40 -18.97
N ARG A 417 23.00 -2.56 -19.13
CA ARG A 417 22.81 -3.75 -18.30
C ARG A 417 23.53 -3.65 -16.94
N THR A 418 23.13 -4.45 -15.96
CA THR A 418 23.83 -4.61 -14.68
C THR A 418 25.02 -5.58 -14.77
N PRO A 419 25.98 -5.52 -13.84
CA PRO A 419 27.02 -6.54 -13.70
C PRO A 419 26.46 -7.97 -13.64
N ALA A 420 25.38 -8.21 -12.90
CA ALA A 420 24.75 -9.52 -12.81
C ALA A 420 24.21 -10.03 -14.16
N GLU A 421 23.55 -9.18 -14.95
CA GLU A 421 23.11 -9.52 -16.32
C GLU A 421 24.30 -9.87 -17.22
N LEU A 422 25.34 -9.03 -17.22
CA LEU A 422 26.54 -9.21 -18.06
C LEU A 422 27.33 -10.47 -17.69
N PHE A 423 27.49 -10.77 -16.40
CA PHE A 423 28.19 -11.97 -15.93
C PHE A 423 27.36 -13.24 -16.06
N LYS A 424 26.08 -13.24 -15.65
CA LYS A 424 25.37 -14.48 -15.28
C LYS A 424 23.91 -14.58 -15.70
N SER A 425 23.08 -13.56 -15.47
CA SER A 425 21.61 -13.68 -15.61
C SER A 425 21.06 -13.33 -16.99
N ALA A 426 21.92 -13.13 -18.00
CA ALA A 426 21.52 -12.95 -19.39
C ALA A 426 22.44 -13.64 -20.41
N VAL A 427 21.83 -13.97 -21.56
CA VAL A 427 22.46 -14.46 -22.79
C VAL A 427 22.43 -13.35 -23.84
N PHE A 428 23.53 -13.21 -24.56
CA PHE A 428 23.70 -12.22 -25.63
C PHE A 428 24.10 -12.94 -26.93
N LYS A 429 23.43 -12.61 -28.04
CA LYS A 429 23.71 -13.12 -29.39
C LYS A 429 23.78 -11.94 -30.37
N PRO A 430 24.45 -12.02 -31.53
CA PRO A 430 24.36 -10.98 -32.55
C PRO A 430 22.95 -10.90 -33.13
N ASP A 431 22.45 -9.70 -33.42
CA ASP A 431 21.26 -9.52 -34.25
C ASP A 431 21.70 -9.54 -35.73
N ALA A 432 21.21 -10.53 -36.50
CA ALA A 432 21.62 -10.69 -37.90
C ALA A 432 21.14 -9.57 -38.85
N SER A 433 20.32 -8.63 -38.36
CA SER A 433 19.74 -7.53 -39.14
C SER A 433 20.21 -6.13 -38.70
N ASP A 434 20.98 -6.02 -37.62
CA ASP A 434 21.55 -4.75 -37.15
C ASP A 434 22.93 -4.96 -36.48
N PRO A 435 24.04 -4.48 -37.10
CA PRO A 435 25.39 -4.62 -36.53
C PRO A 435 25.62 -3.78 -35.26
N ARG A 436 24.66 -2.94 -34.86
CA ARG A 436 24.66 -2.22 -33.57
C ARG A 436 23.52 -2.69 -32.67
N ALA A 437 23.12 -3.95 -32.79
CA ALA A 437 22.25 -4.59 -31.80
C ALA A 437 22.67 -6.02 -31.45
N VAL A 438 22.37 -6.40 -30.21
CA VAL A 438 22.45 -7.78 -29.72
C VAL A 438 21.06 -8.25 -29.32
N LEU A 439 20.78 -9.54 -29.56
CA LEU A 439 19.63 -10.22 -28.99
C LEU A 439 19.96 -10.58 -27.54
N PHE A 440 19.27 -9.92 -26.61
CA PHE A 440 19.37 -10.10 -25.17
C PHE A 440 18.19 -10.94 -24.66
N SER A 441 18.47 -11.99 -23.90
CA SER A 441 17.46 -12.76 -23.17
C SER A 441 17.93 -13.02 -21.74
N SER A 442 17.06 -12.86 -20.75
CA SER A 442 17.39 -13.28 -19.38
C SER A 442 17.42 -14.81 -19.32
N THR A 443 18.32 -15.40 -18.53
CA THR A 443 18.39 -16.86 -18.34
C THR A 443 17.13 -17.48 -17.72
N ILE A 444 16.19 -16.66 -17.23
CA ILE A 444 14.89 -17.06 -16.70
C ILE A 444 13.82 -17.12 -17.82
N THR A 445 14.08 -16.52 -18.98
CA THR A 445 13.08 -16.31 -20.04
C THR A 445 13.62 -16.65 -21.44
N ASN A 446 12.98 -17.56 -22.17
CA ASN A 446 13.32 -17.84 -23.57
C ASN A 446 13.01 -16.66 -24.53
N VAL A 447 12.41 -15.58 -24.03
CA VAL A 447 12.08 -14.36 -24.79
C VAL A 447 13.35 -13.55 -25.08
N HIS A 448 13.58 -13.22 -26.35
CA HIS A 448 14.69 -12.39 -26.80
C HIS A 448 14.20 -10.97 -27.13
N TYR A 449 14.97 -9.97 -26.71
CA TYR A 449 14.75 -8.56 -26.97
C TYR A 449 15.92 -8.01 -27.79
N ARG A 450 15.64 -7.13 -28.75
CA ARG A 450 16.68 -6.32 -29.39
C ARG A 450 17.17 -5.28 -28.40
N LEU A 451 18.46 -5.36 -28.09
CA LEU A 451 19.20 -4.40 -27.29
C LEU A 451 20.17 -3.67 -28.22
N VAL A 452 19.86 -2.41 -28.55
CA VAL A 452 20.73 -1.54 -29.35
C VAL A 452 21.97 -1.18 -28.53
N THR A 453 23.15 -1.27 -29.15
CA THR A 453 24.45 -1.04 -28.52
C THR A 453 25.06 0.27 -29.01
N LEU A 454 25.66 1.03 -28.08
CA LEU A 454 26.26 2.32 -28.45
C LEU A 454 27.57 2.21 -29.23
N VAL A 455 28.08 0.99 -29.45
CA VAL A 455 29.19 0.62 -30.33
C VAL A 455 28.77 -0.57 -31.19
N ASP A 456 29.66 -1.10 -32.03
CA ASP A 456 29.43 -2.33 -32.79
C ASP A 456 29.13 -3.54 -31.87
N ALA A 457 28.12 -4.34 -32.23
CA ALA A 457 27.66 -5.49 -31.46
C ALA A 457 28.74 -6.58 -31.32
N ILE A 458 29.65 -6.72 -32.28
CA ILE A 458 30.77 -7.67 -32.23
C ILE A 458 31.69 -7.32 -31.06
N LEU A 459 32.06 -6.03 -30.90
CA LEU A 459 32.90 -5.56 -29.80
C LEU A 459 32.25 -5.82 -28.43
N VAL A 460 30.93 -5.67 -28.33
CA VAL A 460 30.17 -5.98 -27.10
C VAL A 460 30.24 -7.47 -26.78
N LEU A 461 30.02 -8.34 -27.78
CA LEU A 461 30.04 -9.79 -27.59
C LEU A 461 31.45 -10.31 -27.23
N GLU A 462 32.49 -9.79 -27.88
CA GLU A 462 33.89 -10.09 -27.55
C GLU A 462 34.27 -9.60 -26.15
N ALA A 463 33.86 -8.39 -25.77
CA ALA A 463 34.07 -7.84 -24.43
C ALA A 463 33.33 -8.67 -23.35
N ILE A 464 32.11 -9.15 -23.59
CA ILE A 464 31.39 -10.06 -22.68
C ILE A 464 32.13 -11.40 -22.54
N GLN A 465 32.65 -11.96 -23.65
CA GLN A 465 33.45 -13.19 -23.60
C GLN A 465 34.79 -13.01 -22.88
N ARG A 466 35.44 -11.84 -23.02
CA ARG A 466 36.68 -11.49 -22.28
C ARG A 466 36.40 -11.22 -20.81
N LEU A 467 35.31 -10.54 -20.47
CA LEU A 467 34.89 -10.26 -19.09
C LEU A 467 34.82 -11.56 -18.25
N LYS A 468 34.24 -12.62 -18.82
CA LYS A 468 34.10 -13.93 -18.17
C LYS A 468 35.41 -14.76 -18.15
N LYS A 469 36.52 -14.25 -18.70
CA LYS A 469 37.84 -14.92 -18.74
C LYS A 469 38.91 -14.26 -17.87
N PHE A 470 38.69 -13.05 -17.33
CA PHE A 470 39.62 -12.44 -16.37
C PHE A 470 39.74 -13.30 -15.11
N GLN A 471 40.96 -13.45 -14.59
CA GLN A 471 41.25 -14.29 -13.43
C GLN A 471 40.62 -13.71 -12.16
N GLU A 472 40.67 -12.39 -12.03
CA GLU A 472 40.10 -11.58 -10.95
C GLU A 472 38.57 -11.67 -10.92
N ALA A 473 37.93 -11.93 -12.06
CA ALA A 473 36.47 -12.01 -12.18
C ALA A 473 35.92 -13.43 -12.02
N GLN A 474 36.75 -14.48 -12.03
CA GLN A 474 36.27 -15.88 -12.01
C GLN A 474 35.39 -16.19 -10.80
N PHE A 475 35.72 -15.65 -9.62
CA PHE A 475 34.97 -15.94 -8.40
C PHE A 475 33.51 -15.43 -8.45
N LEU A 476 33.26 -14.36 -9.23
CA LEU A 476 31.92 -13.74 -9.40
C LEU A 476 30.95 -14.66 -10.15
N LEU A 477 31.44 -15.48 -11.08
CA LEU A 477 30.62 -16.43 -11.85
C LEU A 477 29.86 -17.42 -10.94
N TYR A 478 30.41 -17.73 -9.77
CA TYR A 478 29.84 -18.64 -8.78
C TYR A 478 28.89 -17.96 -7.77
N GLN A 479 28.83 -16.62 -7.72
CA GLN A 479 28.01 -15.87 -6.75
C GLN A 479 26.56 -15.67 -7.20
N THR A 480 25.71 -15.11 -6.32
CA THR A 480 24.35 -14.70 -6.68
C THR A 480 24.34 -13.36 -7.44
N PRO A 481 23.30 -13.05 -8.23
CA PRO A 481 23.15 -11.75 -8.90
C PRO A 481 23.35 -10.55 -7.97
N GLU A 482 22.76 -10.60 -6.77
CA GLU A 482 22.75 -9.52 -5.78
C GLU A 482 24.15 -9.28 -5.21
N PHE A 483 24.93 -10.34 -5.02
CA PHE A 483 26.34 -10.23 -4.64
C PHE A 483 27.18 -9.63 -5.77
N ILE A 484 26.97 -10.06 -7.03
CA ILE A 484 27.73 -9.55 -8.18
C ILE A 484 27.50 -8.05 -8.33
N ASP A 485 26.24 -7.59 -8.27
CA ASP A 485 25.91 -6.18 -8.37
C ASP A 485 26.45 -5.37 -7.16
N SER A 486 26.21 -5.82 -5.92
CA SER A 486 26.69 -5.09 -4.74
C SER A 486 28.22 -5.03 -4.62
N HIS A 487 28.95 -6.04 -5.12
CA HIS A 487 30.41 -6.04 -5.19
C HIS A 487 30.96 -5.14 -6.31
N CYS A 488 30.34 -5.14 -7.50
CA CYS A 488 30.87 -4.46 -8.66
C CYS A 488 30.52 -2.96 -8.70
N LEU A 489 29.29 -2.58 -8.35
CA LEU A 489 28.80 -1.20 -8.54
C LEU A 489 29.63 -0.11 -7.82
N PRO A 490 30.11 -0.28 -6.57
CA PRO A 490 30.97 0.73 -5.91
C PRO A 490 32.33 0.93 -6.60
N ASN A 491 32.80 -0.07 -7.34
CA ASN A 491 34.06 -0.03 -8.09
C ASN A 491 33.84 0.56 -9.49
N VAL A 492 32.74 0.17 -10.17
CA VAL A 492 32.29 0.77 -11.44
C VAL A 492 32.10 2.29 -11.29
N GLN A 493 31.51 2.75 -10.19
CA GLN A 493 31.33 4.18 -9.89
C GLN A 493 32.66 4.98 -9.93
N GLN A 494 33.78 4.38 -9.50
CA GLN A 494 35.11 5.02 -9.54
C GLN A 494 35.67 5.07 -10.97
N VAL A 495 35.41 4.04 -11.77
CA VAL A 495 35.80 3.97 -13.19
C VAL A 495 35.00 5.01 -14.01
N ILE A 496 33.70 5.16 -13.73
CA ILE A 496 32.86 6.20 -14.36
C ILE A 496 33.42 7.60 -14.09
N ALA A 497 33.65 7.95 -12.83
CA ALA A 497 34.17 9.28 -12.45
C ALA A 497 35.59 9.58 -12.98
N LYS A 498 36.33 8.55 -13.42
CA LYS A 498 37.67 8.65 -14.01
C LYS A 498 37.64 8.86 -15.53
N HIS A 499 36.65 8.30 -16.23
CA HIS A 499 36.66 8.15 -17.69
C HIS A 499 35.47 8.77 -18.42
N PHE A 500 34.34 8.98 -17.74
CA PHE A 500 33.15 9.57 -18.33
C PHE A 500 32.78 10.90 -17.65
N PRO A 501 32.07 11.81 -18.35
CA PRO A 501 31.58 13.06 -17.76
C PRO A 501 30.39 12.85 -16.79
N TYR A 502 29.94 11.61 -16.58
CA TYR A 502 28.81 11.27 -15.71
C TYR A 502 29.22 11.28 -14.24
N GLN A 503 28.36 11.81 -13.39
CA GLN A 503 28.57 11.87 -11.94
C GLN A 503 28.29 10.51 -11.28
N ASN A 504 27.44 9.67 -11.87
CA ASN A 504 27.11 8.35 -11.33
C ASN A 504 26.60 7.33 -12.37
N ILE A 505 26.44 6.08 -11.91
CA ILE A 505 25.92 4.94 -12.69
C ILE A 505 24.55 5.20 -13.31
N GLU A 506 23.64 5.91 -12.64
CA GLU A 506 22.30 6.16 -13.18
C GLU A 506 22.32 7.22 -14.29
N GLU A 507 23.13 8.27 -14.16
CA GLU A 507 23.35 9.24 -15.26
C GLU A 507 23.97 8.56 -16.50
N MET A 508 24.90 7.62 -16.29
CA MET A 508 25.45 6.78 -17.38
C MET A 508 24.37 5.90 -18.04
N LYS A 509 23.46 5.29 -17.26
CA LYS A 509 22.32 4.51 -17.79
C LYS A 509 21.31 5.38 -18.51
N ASP A 510 21.01 6.59 -18.01
CA ASP A 510 20.10 7.52 -18.65
C ASP A 510 20.67 7.98 -20.00
N ALA A 511 21.97 8.29 -20.05
CA ALA A 511 22.69 8.59 -21.30
C ALA A 511 22.72 7.39 -22.27
N TYR A 512 22.68 6.14 -21.77
CA TYR A 512 22.49 4.95 -22.60
C TYR A 512 21.08 4.89 -23.19
N HIS A 513 20.03 4.98 -22.36
CA HIS A 513 18.65 4.85 -22.84
C HIS A 513 18.26 5.97 -23.82
N GLN A 514 18.81 7.18 -23.65
CA GLN A 514 18.65 8.28 -24.61
C GLN A 514 19.31 7.99 -25.98
N GLY A 515 20.43 7.27 -26.00
CA GLY A 515 21.18 6.94 -27.23
C GLY A 515 20.74 5.65 -27.93
N ALA A 516 20.20 4.68 -27.18
CA ALA A 516 19.82 3.35 -27.68
C ALA A 516 18.30 3.17 -27.87
N GLY A 517 17.47 3.97 -27.19
CA GLY A 517 16.01 3.81 -27.21
C GLY A 517 15.50 2.64 -26.36
N PRO A 518 14.20 2.32 -26.45
CA PRO A 518 13.58 1.26 -25.67
C PRO A 518 13.89 -0.16 -26.19
N LEU A 519 13.98 -1.13 -25.28
CA LEU A 519 14.04 -2.55 -25.61
C LEU A 519 12.86 -2.96 -26.49
N THR A 520 13.16 -3.49 -27.68
CA THR A 520 12.14 -3.97 -28.62
C THR A 520 12.04 -5.49 -28.54
N LEU A 521 10.82 -6.01 -28.33
CA LEU A 521 10.57 -7.46 -28.36
C LEU A 521 10.82 -8.01 -29.77
N VAL A 522 11.62 -9.07 -29.91
CA VAL A 522 11.80 -9.77 -31.18
C VAL A 522 10.94 -11.04 -31.15
N PRO A 523 9.92 -11.18 -32.01
CA PRO A 523 9.22 -12.44 -32.18
C PRO A 523 10.20 -13.52 -32.64
N LEU A 524 10.25 -14.64 -31.93
CA LEU A 524 10.96 -15.82 -32.40
C LEU A 524 10.21 -16.40 -33.61
N ASN A 525 10.89 -16.55 -34.74
CA ASN A 525 10.43 -17.42 -35.82
C ASN A 525 10.73 -18.88 -35.43
N ASP A 526 9.88 -19.84 -35.80
CA ASP A 526 9.99 -21.23 -35.33
C ASP A 526 11.31 -21.95 -35.74
N ASP A 527 12.00 -21.46 -36.77
CA ASP A 527 13.34 -21.92 -37.21
C ASP A 527 14.44 -21.74 -36.13
N ASP A 528 14.28 -20.82 -35.17
CA ASP A 528 15.33 -20.49 -34.17
C ASP A 528 15.59 -21.59 -33.14
N THR A 529 14.71 -22.59 -33.07
CA THR A 529 14.87 -23.81 -32.23
C THR A 529 16.20 -24.53 -32.49
N LEU A 530 16.74 -24.42 -33.72
CA LEU A 530 18.00 -25.01 -34.15
C LEU A 530 19.27 -24.28 -33.71
N ILE A 531 19.16 -23.08 -33.13
CA ILE A 531 20.32 -22.29 -32.68
C ILE A 531 20.87 -22.80 -31.33
N GLN A 532 20.19 -23.75 -30.66
CA GLN A 532 20.66 -24.35 -29.40
C GLN A 532 21.63 -25.53 -29.59
N LEU A 533 21.79 -26.07 -30.81
CA LEU A 533 22.77 -27.12 -31.12
C LEU A 533 24.10 -26.50 -31.58
N SER A 534 25.23 -27.14 -31.24
CA SER A 534 26.55 -26.68 -31.75
C SER A 534 26.60 -26.78 -33.28
N PRO A 535 27.43 -25.97 -33.96
CA PRO A 535 27.61 -26.08 -35.41
C PRO A 535 27.98 -27.51 -35.85
N GLU A 536 28.87 -28.20 -35.11
CA GLU A 536 29.23 -29.58 -35.43
C GLU A 536 28.06 -30.56 -35.21
N MET A 537 27.29 -30.40 -34.12
CA MET A 537 26.09 -31.23 -33.89
C MET A 537 25.04 -31.01 -34.99
N ARG A 538 24.85 -29.77 -35.44
CA ARG A 538 23.92 -29.44 -36.54
C ARG A 538 24.40 -30.04 -37.87
N THR A 539 25.70 -29.95 -38.19
CA THR A 539 26.29 -30.61 -39.37
C THR A 539 26.17 -32.13 -39.29
N GLN A 540 26.37 -32.73 -38.12
CA GLN A 540 26.21 -34.18 -37.91
C GLN A 540 24.75 -34.62 -38.07
N LEU A 541 23.77 -33.92 -37.48
CA LEU A 541 22.35 -34.22 -37.66
C LEU A 541 21.95 -34.18 -39.15
N MET A 542 22.36 -33.15 -39.89
CA MET A 542 22.01 -33.03 -41.31
C MET A 542 22.72 -34.10 -42.17
N ALA A 543 23.96 -34.46 -41.85
CA ALA A 543 24.66 -35.57 -42.50
C ALA A 543 24.02 -36.95 -42.19
N ILE A 544 23.33 -37.10 -41.05
CA ILE A 544 22.53 -38.30 -40.73
C ILE A 544 21.19 -38.25 -41.48
N ALA A 545 20.52 -37.09 -41.54
CA ALA A 545 19.28 -36.89 -42.28
C ALA A 545 19.42 -37.20 -43.78
N ASP A 546 20.47 -36.69 -44.43
CA ASP A 546 20.78 -36.98 -45.84
C ASP A 546 21.01 -38.48 -46.07
N ARG A 547 21.74 -39.15 -45.15
CA ARG A 547 21.98 -40.60 -45.20
C ARG A 547 20.70 -41.42 -45.02
N LEU A 548 19.73 -40.93 -44.25
CA LEU A 548 18.39 -41.50 -44.11
C LEU A 548 17.41 -40.99 -45.20
N SER A 549 17.86 -40.13 -46.11
CA SER A 549 17.09 -39.52 -47.20
C SER A 549 15.86 -38.72 -46.77
N PHE A 550 15.86 -38.17 -45.55
CA PHE A 550 14.80 -37.28 -45.07
C PHE A 550 14.86 -35.91 -45.77
N LYS A 551 13.70 -35.32 -46.07
CA LYS A 551 13.56 -34.07 -46.84
C LYS A 551 12.37 -33.26 -46.32
N GLY A 552 12.56 -31.95 -46.20
CA GLY A 552 11.56 -30.99 -45.73
C GLY A 552 12.23 -29.70 -45.28
N SER A 553 11.56 -28.94 -44.43
CA SER A 553 12.23 -27.96 -43.56
C SER A 553 13.15 -28.67 -42.57
N HIS A 554 14.02 -27.93 -41.88
CA HIS A 554 14.85 -28.54 -40.84
C HIS A 554 14.01 -29.12 -39.69
N THR A 555 12.85 -28.53 -39.39
CA THR A 555 11.91 -29.01 -38.37
C THR A 555 11.28 -30.34 -38.78
N ASP A 556 10.89 -30.50 -40.05
CA ASP A 556 10.41 -31.79 -40.59
C ASP A 556 11.49 -32.88 -40.49
N ILE A 557 12.75 -32.51 -40.79
CA ILE A 557 13.91 -33.40 -40.70
C ILE A 557 14.18 -33.84 -39.26
N ILE A 558 14.07 -32.93 -38.27
CA ILE A 558 14.25 -33.26 -36.85
C ILE A 558 13.12 -34.15 -36.35
N ASN A 559 11.87 -33.86 -36.69
CA ASN A 559 10.73 -34.68 -36.30
C ASN A 559 10.84 -36.09 -36.93
N ALA A 560 11.22 -36.20 -38.20
CA ALA A 560 11.48 -37.47 -38.85
C ALA A 560 12.66 -38.25 -38.21
N LEU A 561 13.71 -37.56 -37.76
CA LEU A 561 14.80 -38.17 -37.00
C LEU A 561 14.34 -38.68 -35.62
N LEU A 562 13.52 -37.92 -34.91
CA LEU A 562 12.98 -38.31 -33.59
C LEU A 562 12.03 -39.50 -33.68
N ASP A 563 11.11 -39.49 -34.65
CA ASP A 563 10.22 -40.63 -34.94
C ASP A 563 11.02 -41.86 -35.36
N TRP A 564 12.07 -41.69 -36.19
CA TRP A 564 12.95 -42.79 -36.58
C TRP A 564 13.73 -43.36 -35.39
N VAL A 565 14.34 -42.52 -34.55
CA VAL A 565 15.05 -42.97 -33.33
C VAL A 565 14.11 -43.69 -32.38
N THR A 566 12.89 -43.20 -32.18
CA THR A 566 11.86 -43.85 -31.35
C THR A 566 11.48 -45.21 -31.93
N THR A 567 11.23 -45.27 -33.24
CA THR A 567 10.92 -46.53 -33.96
C THR A 567 12.07 -47.54 -33.82
N GLN A 568 13.34 -47.12 -33.90
CA GLN A 568 14.49 -48.00 -33.70
C GLN A 568 14.63 -48.49 -32.25
N LEU A 569 14.36 -47.63 -31.25
CA LEU A 569 14.39 -48.01 -29.84
C LEU A 569 13.34 -49.07 -29.52
N ASP A 570 12.09 -48.88 -29.97
CA ASP A 570 11.02 -49.86 -29.79
C ASP A 570 11.36 -51.18 -30.51
N SER A 571 11.91 -51.10 -31.72
CA SER A 571 12.29 -52.26 -32.54
C SER A 571 13.40 -53.12 -31.94
N GLN A 572 14.30 -52.56 -31.11
CA GLN A 572 15.38 -53.34 -30.48
C GLN A 572 14.92 -54.26 -29.34
N SER A 573 13.63 -54.26 -29.00
CA SER A 573 13.03 -55.17 -28.01
C SER A 573 12.95 -56.64 -28.46
N GLY A 574 13.32 -56.97 -29.71
CA GLY A 574 13.07 -58.30 -30.32
C GLY A 574 14.25 -58.92 -31.08
N GLN A 575 14.81 -60.00 -30.51
CA GLN A 575 15.64 -61.05 -31.12
C GLN A 575 17.04 -60.67 -31.70
N ILE A 576 18.05 -61.37 -31.19
CA ILE A 576 19.40 -61.48 -31.81
C ILE A 576 19.52 -62.84 -32.50
N PRO A 577 19.79 -62.90 -33.82
CA PRO A 577 20.31 -64.09 -34.49
C PRO A 577 21.82 -63.98 -34.74
N SER A 578 22.59 -64.98 -34.33
CA SER A 578 24.04 -65.07 -34.58
C SER A 578 24.38 -65.79 -35.88
N SER A 579 25.31 -65.28 -36.71
CA SER A 579 26.29 -66.13 -37.43
C SER A 579 27.32 -65.35 -38.29
N SER A 580 28.53 -65.19 -37.72
CA SER A 580 29.82 -65.50 -38.37
C SER A 580 30.18 -64.73 -39.70
N PRO A 581 31.34 -64.94 -40.37
CA PRO A 581 32.19 -63.79 -40.67
C PRO A 581 32.58 -63.61 -42.15
N LEU A 582 33.04 -62.41 -42.52
CA LEU A 582 34.04 -62.22 -43.59
C LEU A 582 34.66 -60.80 -43.58
N LEU A 583 35.97 -60.76 -43.83
CA LEU A 583 36.83 -59.62 -44.21
C LEU A 583 36.21 -58.20 -44.22
N ALA A 584 36.46 -57.45 -43.14
CA ALA A 584 36.34 -55.99 -43.09
C ALA A 584 37.74 -55.35 -42.99
N THR A 585 37.99 -54.28 -43.76
CA THR A 585 39.27 -53.55 -43.76
C THR A 585 39.37 -52.56 -42.59
N SER A 586 40.58 -52.06 -42.28
CA SER A 586 40.88 -51.23 -41.09
C SER A 586 39.87 -50.10 -40.85
N SER A 587 39.46 -49.38 -41.91
CA SER A 587 38.50 -48.28 -41.87
C SER A 587 37.11 -48.70 -41.32
N VAL A 588 36.66 -49.92 -41.59
CA VAL A 588 35.38 -50.43 -41.08
C VAL A 588 35.47 -50.68 -39.57
N MET A 589 36.61 -51.20 -39.09
CA MET A 589 36.80 -51.50 -37.68
C MET A 589 36.98 -50.22 -36.84
N GLU A 590 37.60 -49.18 -37.40
CA GLU A 590 37.60 -47.83 -36.83
C GLU A 590 36.19 -47.23 -36.80
N THR A 591 35.42 -47.37 -37.88
CA THR A 591 34.03 -46.87 -37.96
C THR A 591 33.13 -47.54 -36.91
N VAL A 592 33.22 -48.87 -36.75
CA VAL A 592 32.47 -49.63 -35.75
C VAL A 592 32.91 -49.28 -34.33
N ASN A 593 34.20 -49.05 -34.09
CA ASN A 593 34.70 -48.62 -32.77
C ASN A 593 34.22 -47.20 -32.42
N TYR A 594 34.25 -46.27 -33.38
CA TYR A 594 33.72 -44.91 -33.20
C TYR A 594 32.19 -44.91 -32.99
N GLN A 595 31.45 -45.76 -33.71
CA GLN A 595 30.02 -45.97 -33.47
C GLN A 595 29.74 -46.57 -32.09
N ALA A 596 30.52 -47.56 -31.65
CA ALA A 596 30.40 -48.15 -30.31
C ALA A 596 30.71 -47.12 -29.20
N GLN A 597 31.72 -46.27 -29.38
CA GLN A 597 32.04 -45.16 -28.47
C GLN A 597 30.92 -44.11 -28.45
N THR A 598 30.39 -43.72 -29.62
CA THR A 598 29.28 -42.76 -29.74
C THR A 598 28.01 -43.31 -29.08
N LEU A 599 27.68 -44.59 -29.30
CA LEU A 599 26.55 -45.26 -28.65
C LEU A 599 26.78 -45.42 -27.14
N SER A 600 28.01 -45.71 -26.69
CA SER A 600 28.34 -45.77 -25.27
C SER A 600 28.14 -44.40 -24.60
N TRP A 601 28.63 -43.33 -25.23
CA TRP A 601 28.44 -41.96 -24.72
C TRP A 601 26.96 -41.56 -24.72
N LEU A 602 26.23 -41.77 -25.81
CA LEU A 602 24.78 -41.52 -25.87
C LEU A 602 24.01 -42.34 -24.82
N THR A 603 24.40 -43.59 -24.57
CA THR A 603 23.78 -44.43 -23.52
C THR A 603 24.07 -43.88 -22.13
N THR A 604 25.29 -43.39 -21.88
CA THR A 604 25.64 -42.71 -20.62
C THR A 604 24.84 -41.42 -20.44
N GLU A 605 24.74 -40.57 -21.46
CA GLU A 605 24.02 -39.29 -21.36
C GLU A 605 22.50 -39.50 -21.27
N VAL A 606 21.92 -40.44 -22.02
CA VAL A 606 20.50 -40.83 -21.87
C VAL A 606 20.23 -41.43 -20.48
N THR A 607 21.18 -42.14 -19.88
CA THR A 607 21.05 -42.63 -18.50
C THR A 607 21.10 -41.48 -17.49
N HIS A 608 22.04 -40.55 -17.65
CA HIS A 608 22.18 -39.36 -16.83
C HIS A 608 20.94 -38.46 -16.90
N LEU A 609 20.44 -38.16 -18.11
CA LEU A 609 19.20 -37.40 -18.34
C LEU A 609 17.97 -38.12 -17.76
N ARG A 610 17.87 -39.46 -17.89
CA ARG A 610 16.80 -40.23 -17.22
C ARG A 610 16.89 -40.15 -15.70
N GLN A 611 18.10 -40.12 -15.14
CA GLN A 611 18.33 -39.97 -13.70
C GLN A 611 17.94 -38.56 -13.23
N GLN A 612 18.28 -37.53 -14.00
CA GLN A 612 17.88 -36.14 -13.74
C GLN A 612 16.37 -35.91 -13.88
N VAL A 613 15.71 -36.47 -14.90
CA VAL A 613 14.25 -36.45 -15.05
C VAL A 613 13.58 -37.20 -13.90
N SER A 614 14.08 -38.37 -13.51
CA SER A 614 13.54 -39.12 -12.37
C SER A 614 13.68 -38.36 -11.04
N GLN A 615 14.76 -37.60 -10.85
CA GLN A 615 14.95 -36.72 -9.70
C GLN A 615 13.99 -35.51 -9.74
N LEU A 616 13.83 -34.86 -10.89
CA LEU A 616 12.86 -33.76 -11.07
C LEU A 616 11.41 -34.25 -10.91
N GLU A 617 11.07 -35.47 -11.35
CA GLU A 617 9.77 -36.09 -11.08
C GLU A 617 9.56 -36.42 -9.61
N LEU A 618 10.61 -36.72 -8.85
CA LEU A 618 10.53 -36.96 -7.41
C LEU A 618 10.29 -35.63 -6.67
N GLU A 619 11.08 -34.60 -6.99
CA GLU A 619 10.95 -33.24 -6.46
C GLU A 619 9.60 -32.61 -6.81
N ASN A 620 9.11 -32.81 -8.05
CA ASN A 620 7.79 -32.34 -8.47
C ASN A 620 6.65 -33.17 -7.85
N ARG A 621 6.87 -34.46 -7.52
CA ARG A 621 5.93 -35.25 -6.68
C ARG A 621 5.92 -34.78 -5.22
N GLU A 622 7.06 -34.33 -4.69
CA GLU A 622 7.15 -33.79 -3.34
C GLU A 622 6.54 -32.38 -3.25
N LEU A 623 6.78 -31.52 -4.23
CA LEU A 623 6.07 -30.25 -4.38
C LEU A 623 4.55 -30.45 -4.57
N ASN A 624 4.12 -31.42 -5.37
CA ASN A 624 2.68 -31.72 -5.49
C ASN A 624 2.08 -32.38 -4.25
N SER A 625 2.85 -33.13 -3.44
CA SER A 625 2.35 -33.68 -2.18
C SER A 625 2.26 -32.61 -1.09
N GLN A 626 3.21 -31.67 -1.04
CA GLN A 626 3.13 -30.45 -0.22
C GLN A 626 1.96 -29.56 -0.67
N LEU A 627 1.75 -29.38 -1.98
CA LEU A 627 0.63 -28.65 -2.55
C LEU A 627 -0.72 -29.33 -2.24
N HIS A 628 -0.78 -30.67 -2.27
CA HIS A 628 -1.97 -31.41 -1.86
C HIS A 628 -2.18 -31.44 -0.34
N ALA A 629 -1.13 -31.34 0.49
CA ALA A 629 -1.28 -31.14 1.93
C ALA A 629 -1.80 -29.73 2.26
N ALA A 630 -1.38 -28.71 1.51
CA ALA A 630 -1.88 -27.34 1.63
C ALA A 630 -3.30 -27.15 1.04
N ASN A 631 -3.67 -27.94 0.01
CA ASN A 631 -4.99 -27.92 -0.63
C ASN A 631 -5.92 -29.06 -0.18
N GLN A 632 -5.53 -29.87 0.83
CA GLN A 632 -6.49 -30.77 1.46
C GLN A 632 -7.57 -29.91 2.14
N PRO A 633 -8.87 -30.19 1.95
CA PRO A 633 -9.90 -29.51 2.71
C PRO A 633 -9.65 -29.82 4.18
N ASN A 634 -9.31 -28.79 4.97
CA ASN A 634 -9.02 -28.98 6.39
C ASN A 634 -10.20 -29.71 7.02
N CYS A 635 -9.94 -30.83 7.70
CA CYS A 635 -11.01 -31.68 8.24
C CYS A 635 -11.89 -30.89 9.23
N GLU A 636 -11.27 -29.95 9.96
CA GLU A 636 -11.97 -28.97 10.80
C GLU A 636 -12.95 -28.08 10.01
N LEU A 637 -12.71 -27.79 8.72
CA LEU A 637 -13.52 -26.86 7.94
C LEU A 637 -14.76 -27.51 7.32
N GLU A 638 -14.71 -28.80 6.97
CA GLU A 638 -15.94 -29.56 6.72
C GLU A 638 -16.69 -29.85 8.02
N HIS A 639 -15.98 -30.16 9.12
CA HIS A 639 -16.62 -30.32 10.43
C HIS A 639 -17.30 -29.03 10.91
N LEU A 640 -16.69 -27.85 10.70
CA LEU A 640 -17.32 -26.54 10.97
C LEU A 640 -18.53 -26.27 10.07
N LYS A 641 -18.60 -26.81 8.85
CA LYS A 641 -19.80 -26.71 7.99
C LYS A 641 -20.91 -27.62 8.48
N GLU A 642 -20.58 -28.84 8.92
CA GLU A 642 -21.53 -29.76 9.55
C GLU A 642 -22.08 -29.17 10.86
N ASP A 643 -21.21 -28.64 11.72
CA ASP A 643 -21.59 -27.92 12.94
C ASP A 643 -22.42 -26.66 12.64
N HIS A 644 -22.07 -25.88 11.61
CA HIS A 644 -22.86 -24.72 11.19
C HIS A 644 -24.25 -25.13 10.69
N ALA A 645 -24.35 -26.21 9.90
CA ALA A 645 -25.63 -26.73 9.45
C ALA A 645 -26.47 -27.31 10.62
N ALA A 646 -25.83 -27.97 11.58
CA ALA A 646 -26.48 -28.44 12.81
C ALA A 646 -26.96 -27.27 13.70
N LEU A 647 -26.16 -26.21 13.80
CA LEU A 647 -26.51 -24.97 14.50
C LEU A 647 -27.65 -24.22 13.80
N GLU A 648 -27.66 -24.10 12.47
CA GLU A 648 -28.77 -23.53 11.71
C GLU A 648 -30.05 -24.37 11.88
N HIS A 649 -29.95 -25.69 11.83
CA HIS A 649 -31.10 -26.58 12.05
C HIS A 649 -31.63 -26.46 13.50
N SER A 650 -30.73 -26.38 14.49
CA SER A 650 -31.06 -26.17 15.90
C SER A 650 -31.72 -24.80 16.13
N LEU A 651 -31.18 -23.73 15.53
CA LEU A 651 -31.73 -22.37 15.59
C LEU A 651 -33.10 -22.29 14.90
N LYS A 652 -33.28 -22.97 13.76
CA LYS A 652 -34.55 -23.08 13.05
C LYS A 652 -35.59 -23.85 13.87
N ALA A 653 -35.20 -24.94 14.52
CA ALA A 653 -36.06 -25.69 15.43
C ALA A 653 -36.39 -24.91 16.72
N ALA A 654 -35.45 -24.14 17.26
CA ALA A 654 -35.67 -23.24 18.39
C ALA A 654 -36.65 -22.12 18.03
N ASN A 655 -36.48 -21.48 16.87
CA ASN A 655 -37.42 -20.48 16.36
C ASN A 655 -38.81 -21.09 16.09
N GLN A 656 -38.90 -22.30 15.55
CA GLN A 656 -40.19 -23.01 15.41
C GLN A 656 -40.85 -23.28 16.77
N LYS A 657 -40.08 -23.67 17.79
CA LYS A 657 -40.60 -23.81 19.18
C LYS A 657 -41.03 -22.48 19.77
N ILE A 658 -40.32 -21.38 19.49
CA ILE A 658 -40.70 -20.03 19.90
C ILE A 658 -42.01 -19.59 19.22
N GLU A 659 -42.20 -19.85 17.92
CA GLU A 659 -43.46 -19.55 17.22
C GLU A 659 -44.62 -20.46 17.68
N GLN A 660 -44.37 -21.74 17.99
CA GLN A 660 -45.35 -22.61 18.62
C GLN A 660 -45.72 -22.13 20.03
N PHE A 661 -44.74 -21.68 20.81
CA PHE A 661 -44.95 -21.16 22.16
C PHE A 661 -45.69 -19.81 22.15
N LYS A 662 -45.41 -18.93 21.17
CA LYS A 662 -46.22 -17.73 20.90
C LYS A 662 -47.67 -18.10 20.57
N ARG A 663 -47.91 -19.07 19.68
CA ARG A 663 -49.27 -19.56 19.35
C ARG A 663 -49.98 -20.27 20.50
N LEU A 664 -49.28 -20.62 21.58
CA LEU A 664 -49.86 -21.17 22.81
C LEU A 664 -50.01 -20.12 23.93
N LEU A 665 -49.37 -18.96 23.79
CA LEU A 665 -49.48 -17.79 24.69
C LEU A 665 -50.49 -16.75 24.17
N PHE A 666 -50.64 -16.65 22.87
CA PHE A 666 -51.51 -15.73 22.15
C PHE A 666 -52.53 -16.55 21.35
N ASP A 667 -53.61 -16.93 22.04
CA ASP A 667 -54.76 -17.61 21.47
C ASP A 667 -55.62 -16.58 20.71
N GLU A 668 -55.32 -16.39 19.42
CA GLU A 668 -56.10 -15.53 18.50
C GLU A 668 -56.69 -16.36 17.34
N ASP A 669 -57.92 -16.01 16.95
CA ASP A 669 -58.84 -16.82 16.15
C ASP A 669 -58.36 -17.20 14.73
N GLN A 670 -58.87 -18.34 14.24
CA GLN A 670 -58.77 -18.71 12.83
C GLN A 670 -59.72 -17.90 11.93
N PRO A 671 -59.27 -17.54 10.72
CA PRO A 671 -60.12 -17.43 9.54
C PRO A 671 -60.05 -18.68 8.64
N THR A 672 -61.20 -19.09 8.09
CA THR A 672 -61.39 -20.26 7.21
C THR A 672 -60.80 -20.08 5.80
N PRO A 673 -60.37 -21.17 5.12
CA PRO A 673 -59.72 -21.08 3.79
C PRO A 673 -60.70 -21.14 2.60
N PRO A 674 -60.40 -20.44 1.48
CA PRO A 674 -61.03 -20.66 0.16
C PRO A 674 -60.32 -21.78 -0.65
N PRO A 675 -60.92 -22.28 -1.76
CA PRO A 675 -60.70 -23.66 -2.18
C PRO A 675 -59.77 -23.93 -3.38
N GLN A 676 -59.16 -25.12 -3.33
CA GLN A 676 -58.85 -26.07 -4.41
C GLN A 676 -58.40 -25.59 -5.81
N THR A 677 -57.34 -26.21 -6.31
CA THR A 677 -57.31 -26.73 -7.69
C THR A 677 -56.58 -28.07 -7.72
N THR A 678 -57.08 -29.04 -8.47
CA THR A 678 -56.63 -30.44 -8.44
C THR A 678 -55.76 -30.80 -9.65
N SER A 679 -54.70 -31.57 -9.42
CA SER A 679 -54.06 -32.41 -10.44
C SER A 679 -53.52 -33.68 -9.77
N SER A 680 -53.75 -34.83 -10.37
CA SER A 680 -53.47 -36.15 -9.79
C SER A 680 -52.25 -36.82 -10.43
N ARG A 681 -51.56 -37.70 -9.67
CA ARG A 681 -51.60 -39.16 -9.88
C ARG A 681 -50.71 -39.97 -8.92
N ASP A 682 -51.33 -40.99 -8.35
CA ASP A 682 -50.94 -42.41 -8.26
C ASP A 682 -49.61 -42.84 -7.60
N ASP A 683 -49.78 -43.61 -6.49
CA ASP A 683 -49.01 -44.79 -6.02
C ASP A 683 -47.53 -44.64 -5.53
N ASN A 684 -47.06 -45.31 -4.45
CA ASN A 684 -47.47 -46.61 -3.89
C ASN A 684 -47.12 -46.84 -2.38
N LEU A 685 -48.01 -47.54 -1.67
CA LEU A 685 -47.84 -48.50 -0.56
C LEU A 685 -46.76 -48.36 0.58
N SER A 686 -47.25 -47.99 1.78
CA SER A 686 -47.32 -48.88 2.99
C SER A 686 -46.09 -49.14 3.93
N PRO A 687 -46.29 -49.70 5.16
CA PRO A 687 -45.54 -49.31 6.40
C PRO A 687 -44.93 -50.54 7.15
N PRO A 688 -44.79 -50.65 8.51
CA PRO A 688 -44.82 -49.70 9.65
C PRO A 688 -43.55 -49.81 10.55
N THR A 689 -43.47 -49.21 11.75
CA THR A 689 -43.90 -49.83 13.04
C THR A 689 -43.67 -48.83 14.19
N ALA A 690 -44.52 -48.84 15.22
CA ALA A 690 -44.39 -47.98 16.41
C ALA A 690 -43.96 -48.76 17.66
N SER A 691 -43.37 -48.07 18.65
CA SER A 691 -43.35 -48.54 20.04
C SER A 691 -43.51 -47.38 21.01
N PHE A 692 -44.41 -47.56 21.99
CA PHE A 692 -44.62 -46.67 23.13
C PHE A 692 -43.89 -47.25 24.34
N GLN A 693 -43.47 -46.39 25.28
CA GLN A 693 -43.72 -46.67 26.70
C GLN A 693 -43.83 -45.38 27.52
N CYS A 694 -44.36 -45.51 28.74
CA CYS A 694 -44.97 -44.43 29.53
C CYS A 694 -44.67 -44.64 31.03
N VAL A 695 -44.73 -43.57 31.84
CA VAL A 695 -45.07 -43.45 33.28
C VAL A 695 -44.57 -42.05 33.75
N ILE A 696 -45.25 -41.12 34.45
CA ILE A 696 -46.47 -41.00 35.29
C ILE A 696 -46.16 -40.66 36.78
N VAL A 697 -46.25 -39.35 37.12
CA VAL A 697 -46.96 -38.75 38.31
C VAL A 697 -46.33 -38.95 39.73
N PRO A 698 -46.59 -38.14 40.82
CA PRO A 698 -47.49 -36.98 41.04
C PRO A 698 -46.93 -35.64 41.63
N THR A 699 -47.85 -34.66 41.65
CA THR A 699 -48.13 -33.42 42.44
C THR A 699 -48.02 -33.49 43.99
N PRO A 700 -48.40 -32.48 44.87
CA PRO A 700 -49.25 -31.25 44.69
C PRO A 700 -48.88 -29.90 45.41
N SER A 701 -49.56 -28.81 44.98
CA SER A 701 -50.15 -27.60 45.67
C SER A 701 -49.45 -26.88 46.87
N HIS A 702 -49.70 -25.64 47.32
CA HIS A 702 -50.76 -24.58 47.27
C HIS A 702 -50.08 -23.16 47.38
N GLU A 703 -50.63 -21.92 47.41
CA GLU A 703 -51.97 -21.28 47.25
C GLU A 703 -51.80 -19.75 46.87
N ALA A 704 -52.90 -18.97 46.77
CA ALA A 704 -52.97 -17.48 46.67
C ALA A 704 -54.32 -16.97 47.29
N PRO A 705 -54.81 -15.69 47.19
CA PRO A 705 -54.27 -14.35 46.83
C PRO A 705 -54.59 -13.32 47.99
N PRO A 706 -55.16 -12.07 47.88
CA PRO A 706 -55.25 -11.01 46.84
C PRO A 706 -55.05 -9.52 47.31
N SER A 707 -55.24 -8.56 46.37
CA SER A 707 -55.87 -7.21 46.52
C SER A 707 -55.05 -5.89 46.59
N THR A 708 -55.58 -4.88 45.87
CA THR A 708 -55.22 -3.45 45.66
C THR A 708 -56.27 -2.51 46.34
N PRO A 709 -56.38 -1.16 46.12
CA PRO A 709 -55.49 -0.08 45.61
C PRO A 709 -55.52 1.26 46.45
N SER A 710 -54.85 2.36 45.99
CA SER A 710 -55.44 3.72 45.75
C SER A 710 -54.69 5.02 46.20
N GLN A 711 -54.55 5.94 45.22
CA GLN A 711 -54.79 7.42 45.25
C GLN A 711 -53.78 8.46 45.80
N SER A 712 -53.88 9.68 45.24
CA SER A 712 -53.11 10.93 45.47
C SER A 712 -54.06 12.10 45.80
N PRO A 713 -53.58 13.30 46.21
CA PRO A 713 -53.75 14.50 45.36
C PRO A 713 -52.65 15.61 45.51
N SER A 714 -52.92 16.84 45.03
CA SER A 714 -51.94 17.91 44.66
C SER A 714 -52.21 19.31 45.29
N GLU A 715 -51.51 20.37 44.79
CA GLU A 715 -51.64 21.85 45.04
C GLU A 715 -50.74 22.46 46.15
N LYS A 716 -50.36 23.77 46.21
CA LYS A 716 -50.66 25.02 45.44
C LYS A 716 -49.50 26.07 45.53
N ILE A 717 -49.58 27.20 44.80
CA ILE A 717 -48.55 28.30 44.61
C ILE A 717 -49.33 29.65 44.41
N PRO A 718 -48.98 30.90 44.89
CA PRO A 718 -47.71 31.70 44.80
C PRO A 718 -47.41 32.52 46.12
N PRO A 719 -46.81 33.76 46.23
CA PRO A 719 -46.05 34.67 45.32
C PRO A 719 -44.71 35.29 45.88
N GLN A 720 -44.17 36.31 45.20
CA GLN A 720 -42.84 37.00 45.38
C GLN A 720 -42.97 38.39 46.10
N PRO A 721 -41.87 39.05 46.57
CA PRO A 721 -41.42 40.28 45.85
C PRO A 721 -39.91 40.74 45.97
N THR A 722 -39.38 41.26 44.85
CA THR A 722 -38.48 42.45 44.65
C THR A 722 -37.15 42.76 45.40
N HIS A 723 -36.12 43.07 44.58
CA HIS A 723 -35.10 44.16 44.69
C HIS A 723 -34.07 44.25 45.87
N LYS A 724 -32.79 44.00 45.56
CA LYS A 724 -31.72 45.02 45.30
C LYS A 724 -30.37 44.37 44.96
N LYS A 725 -29.43 45.14 44.38
CA LYS A 725 -28.05 44.72 44.06
C LYS A 725 -27.08 45.82 44.50
N PRO A 726 -25.91 45.47 45.06
CA PRO A 726 -24.67 46.11 44.61
C PRO A 726 -23.57 45.10 44.25
N THR A 727 -22.50 45.66 43.70
CA THR A 727 -21.23 45.08 43.24
C THR A 727 -20.53 44.07 44.16
N GLY A 728 -19.86 43.06 43.57
CA GLY A 728 -18.62 42.48 44.13
C GLY A 728 -18.46 40.96 44.07
N SER A 729 -17.49 40.50 43.26
CA SER A 729 -16.81 39.18 43.28
C SER A 729 -17.61 37.87 43.13
N SER A 730 -17.14 37.00 42.24
CA SER A 730 -17.45 35.56 42.09
C SER A 730 -16.29 34.96 41.27
N ASN A 731 -15.58 33.89 41.65
CA ASN A 731 -15.90 32.75 42.54
C ASN A 731 -17.14 31.98 42.08
N TYR A 732 -17.08 31.47 40.85
CA TYR A 732 -18.04 30.53 40.29
C TYR A 732 -17.81 29.12 40.85
N PRO A 733 -18.85 28.45 41.40
CA PRO A 733 -18.83 27.00 41.60
C PRO A 733 -18.90 26.26 40.25
N PRO A 734 -18.51 24.97 40.18
CA PRO A 734 -18.66 24.17 38.96
C PRO A 734 -20.13 24.04 38.56
N ALA A 735 -20.41 24.14 37.25
CA ALA A 735 -21.77 24.00 36.73
C ALA A 735 -22.28 22.56 36.87
N PRO A 736 -23.56 22.34 37.22
CA PRO A 736 -24.12 21.01 37.35
C PRO A 736 -24.18 20.28 36.00
N LEU A 737 -23.88 18.99 36.02
CA LEU A 737 -24.04 18.08 34.88
C LEU A 737 -25.49 18.12 34.37
N ARG A 738 -25.67 18.35 33.06
CA ARG A 738 -26.99 18.26 32.42
C ARG A 738 -27.45 16.79 32.40
N THR A 739 -28.43 16.47 33.24
CA THR A 739 -29.26 15.27 33.09
C THR A 739 -30.12 15.35 31.82
N GLY A 740 -30.67 14.20 31.38
CA GLY A 740 -31.20 13.98 30.03
C GLY A 740 -32.34 14.90 29.59
N VAL A 741 -32.58 14.98 28.27
CA VAL A 741 -33.63 15.85 27.73
C VAL A 741 -34.99 15.19 27.97
N SER A 742 -35.81 15.82 28.80
CA SER A 742 -37.16 15.31 29.07
C SER A 742 -37.96 15.12 27.78
N GLN A 743 -38.69 14.00 27.73
CA GLN A 743 -39.64 13.67 26.65
C GLN A 743 -40.75 14.73 26.50
N SER A 744 -41.00 15.54 27.53
CA SER A 744 -41.89 16.71 27.46
C SER A 744 -41.32 17.91 26.69
N SER A 745 -40.07 17.84 26.19
CA SER A 745 -39.48 18.94 25.42
C SER A 745 -40.16 19.12 24.07
N ARG A 746 -40.42 20.39 23.71
CA ARG A 746 -41.08 20.77 22.44
C ARG A 746 -40.36 20.23 21.20
N ALA A 747 -39.05 19.97 21.28
CA ALA A 747 -38.26 19.36 20.20
C ALA A 747 -38.50 17.84 20.08
N TYR A 748 -38.70 17.13 21.20
CA TYR A 748 -39.04 15.70 21.21
C TYR A 748 -40.46 15.48 20.68
N GLN A 749 -41.43 16.29 21.14
CA GLN A 749 -42.80 16.30 20.62
C GLN A 749 -42.86 16.59 19.11
N ARG A 750 -42.06 17.55 18.63
CA ARG A 750 -41.97 17.86 17.19
C ARG A 750 -41.36 16.70 16.38
N ALA A 751 -40.46 15.90 16.95
CA ALA A 751 -39.94 14.70 16.30
C ALA A 751 -41.01 13.59 16.16
N ASN A 752 -41.89 13.39 17.15
CA ASN A 752 -43.07 12.51 17.00
C ASN A 752 -43.94 12.95 15.81
N ALA A 753 -44.35 14.22 15.76
CA ALA A 753 -45.21 14.74 14.70
C ALA A 753 -44.57 14.62 13.30
N ILE A 754 -43.25 14.84 13.19
CA ILE A 754 -42.51 14.63 11.94
C ILE A 754 -42.51 13.15 11.54
N PHE A 755 -42.36 12.22 12.48
CA PHE A 755 -42.42 10.78 12.20
C PHE A 755 -43.80 10.37 11.69
N GLU A 756 -44.88 10.74 12.37
CA GLU A 756 -46.26 10.49 11.95
C GLU A 756 -46.53 11.03 10.53
N LYS A 757 -46.05 12.25 10.23
CA LYS A 757 -46.19 12.85 8.88
C LYS A 757 -45.35 12.13 7.83
N ILE A 758 -44.16 11.61 8.17
CA ILE A 758 -43.38 10.76 7.25
C ILE A 758 -44.08 9.42 7.00
N GLN A 759 -44.74 8.84 8.01
CA GLN A 759 -45.57 7.64 7.83
C GLN A 759 -46.74 7.90 6.86
N GLN A 760 -47.44 9.03 7.02
CA GLN A 760 -48.52 9.48 6.11
C GLN A 760 -47.99 9.73 4.69
N TRP A 761 -46.86 10.44 4.54
CA TRP A 761 -46.23 10.68 3.23
C TRP A 761 -45.90 9.37 2.52
N ASN A 762 -45.27 8.42 3.21
CA ASN A 762 -44.82 7.16 2.63
C ASN A 762 -45.99 6.24 2.21
N GLN A 763 -47.13 6.32 2.92
CA GLN A 763 -48.36 5.63 2.51
C GLN A 763 -48.97 6.22 1.23
N GLN A 764 -48.91 7.54 1.06
CA GLN A 764 -49.41 8.23 -0.13
C GLN A 764 -48.44 8.15 -1.32
N HIS A 765 -47.14 8.03 -1.06
CA HIS A 765 -46.07 8.03 -2.05
C HIS A 765 -45.20 6.76 -1.96
N PRO A 766 -45.74 5.55 -2.23
CA PRO A 766 -44.99 4.29 -2.11
C PRO A 766 -43.77 4.22 -3.03
N GLN A 767 -43.75 4.99 -4.13
CA GLN A 767 -42.61 5.10 -5.06
C GLN A 767 -41.56 6.14 -4.63
N SER A 768 -41.83 6.96 -3.61
CA SER A 768 -40.94 8.04 -3.15
C SER A 768 -40.91 8.14 -1.62
N THR A 769 -40.65 7.00 -0.97
CA THR A 769 -40.63 6.89 0.50
C THR A 769 -39.33 7.45 1.10
N PHE A 770 -39.42 8.00 2.32
CA PHE A 770 -38.28 8.48 3.12
C PHE A 770 -38.10 7.63 4.38
N ALA A 771 -36.85 7.24 4.63
CA ALA A 771 -36.47 6.54 5.85
C ALA A 771 -36.18 7.55 6.96
N LEU A 772 -36.87 7.43 8.09
CA LEU A 772 -36.58 8.30 9.24
C LEU A 772 -35.18 8.00 9.80
N ASN A 773 -34.34 9.03 9.91
CA ASN A 773 -33.04 8.93 10.60
C ASN A 773 -32.66 10.27 11.25
N ALA A 774 -31.66 10.26 12.13
CA ALA A 774 -31.24 11.46 12.87
C ALA A 774 -30.77 12.60 11.96
N GLY A 775 -30.19 12.31 10.79
CA GLY A 775 -29.79 13.31 9.80
C GLY A 775 -30.99 13.99 9.12
N LEU A 776 -32.05 13.24 8.81
CA LEU A 776 -33.30 13.80 8.29
C LEU A 776 -33.95 14.75 9.31
N LEU A 777 -34.02 14.33 10.59
CA LEU A 777 -34.54 15.18 11.67
C LEU A 777 -33.65 16.43 11.90
N GLU A 778 -32.32 16.28 11.89
CA GLU A 778 -31.35 17.37 12.08
C GLU A 778 -31.35 18.36 10.91
N GLN A 779 -31.20 17.89 9.68
CA GLN A 779 -30.90 18.71 8.49
C GLN A 779 -32.16 19.14 7.74
N THR A 780 -33.14 18.26 7.56
CA THR A 780 -34.36 18.56 6.79
C THR A 780 -35.42 19.27 7.65
N PHE A 781 -35.45 19.03 8.95
CA PHE A 781 -36.49 19.60 9.84
C PHE A 781 -35.94 20.51 10.97
N GLY A 782 -34.62 20.58 11.18
CA GLY A 782 -34.04 21.46 12.21
C GLY A 782 -34.34 21.03 13.64
N ILE A 783 -34.44 19.72 13.92
CA ILE A 783 -34.46 19.21 15.28
C ILE A 783 -33.04 19.23 15.83
N HIS A 784 -32.84 19.85 17.00
CA HIS A 784 -31.51 19.97 17.61
C HIS A 784 -30.83 18.59 17.76
N ARG A 785 -29.61 18.48 17.26
CA ARG A 785 -28.86 17.21 17.08
C ARG A 785 -28.88 16.25 18.26
N ALA A 786 -28.76 16.76 19.49
CA ALA A 786 -28.82 15.92 20.69
C ALA A 786 -30.19 15.25 20.83
N VAL A 787 -31.28 16.02 20.68
CA VAL A 787 -32.66 15.53 20.75
C VAL A 787 -32.97 14.60 19.58
N ALA A 788 -32.49 14.91 18.37
CA ALA A 788 -32.66 14.02 17.21
C ALA A 788 -32.02 12.65 17.44
N LYS A 789 -30.82 12.58 18.02
CA LYS A 789 -30.15 11.32 18.38
C LYS A 789 -30.84 10.59 19.53
N GLU A 790 -31.19 11.31 20.59
CA GLU A 790 -31.87 10.76 21.77
C GLU A 790 -33.24 10.18 21.41
N TRP A 791 -34.03 10.89 20.61
CA TRP A 791 -35.31 10.43 20.07
C TRP A 791 -35.15 9.18 19.20
N ILE A 792 -34.21 9.16 18.26
CA ILE A 792 -33.93 7.98 17.41
C ILE A 792 -33.45 6.79 18.24
N THR A 793 -32.78 7.03 19.37
CA THR A 793 -32.33 5.96 20.29
C THR A 793 -33.50 5.41 21.12
N GLN A 794 -34.39 6.26 21.62
CA GLN A 794 -35.54 5.85 22.43
C GLN A 794 -36.64 5.15 21.62
N ASN A 795 -36.83 5.53 20.35
CA ASN A 795 -37.87 4.97 19.47
C ASN A 795 -37.31 3.90 18.51
N ARG A 796 -36.12 3.34 18.79
CA ARG A 796 -35.35 2.54 17.83
C ARG A 796 -36.13 1.37 17.23
N GLU A 797 -36.77 0.56 18.08
CA GLU A 797 -37.51 -0.63 17.65
C GLU A 797 -38.71 -0.28 16.75
N LEU A 798 -39.44 0.78 17.10
CA LEU A 798 -40.55 1.32 16.31
C LEU A 798 -40.09 1.82 14.93
N ILE A 799 -38.90 2.44 14.86
CA ILE A 799 -38.29 2.90 13.61
C ILE A 799 -37.83 1.71 12.76
N GLU A 800 -37.19 0.71 13.36
CA GLU A 800 -36.69 -0.48 12.65
C GLU A 800 -37.85 -1.35 12.12
N GLN A 801 -38.91 -1.57 12.91
CA GLN A 801 -40.16 -2.20 12.45
C GLN A 801 -40.80 -1.42 11.29
N TYR A 802 -40.85 -0.09 11.41
CA TYR A 802 -41.41 0.76 10.35
C TYR A 802 -40.55 0.75 9.08
N HIS A 803 -39.22 0.73 9.19
CA HIS A 803 -38.32 0.63 8.04
C HIS A 803 -38.50 -0.70 7.30
N LEU A 804 -38.67 -1.80 8.02
CA LEU A 804 -38.99 -3.11 7.43
C LEU A 804 -40.30 -3.09 6.65
N SER A 805 -41.37 -2.45 7.16
CA SER A 805 -42.66 -2.39 6.47
C SER A 805 -42.69 -1.50 5.22
N ILE A 806 -41.66 -0.66 5.00
CA ILE A 806 -41.45 0.10 3.76
C ILE A 806 -40.21 -0.34 2.96
N GLY A 807 -39.66 -1.53 3.24
CA GLY A 807 -38.56 -2.12 2.47
C GLY A 807 -37.18 -1.45 2.63
N VAL A 808 -36.97 -0.67 3.69
CA VAL A 808 -35.73 0.09 3.91
C VAL A 808 -34.66 -0.81 4.54
N GLY A 809 -33.75 -1.32 3.70
CA GLY A 809 -32.55 -2.05 4.16
C GLY A 809 -31.43 -1.15 4.70
N ASN A 810 -31.41 0.14 4.36
CA ASN A 810 -30.42 1.10 4.87
C ASN A 810 -30.98 2.52 4.93
N ALA A 811 -31.34 2.97 6.13
CA ALA A 811 -31.98 4.26 6.37
C ALA A 811 -31.18 5.51 5.93
N ARG A 812 -29.85 5.39 5.78
CA ARG A 812 -29.00 6.49 5.29
C ARG A 812 -28.81 6.45 3.77
N GLY A 813 -28.76 5.25 3.19
CA GLY A 813 -28.75 5.07 1.74
C GLY A 813 -30.07 5.49 1.09
N HIS A 814 -31.20 5.10 1.70
CA HIS A 814 -32.55 5.28 1.14
C HIS A 814 -32.95 6.74 0.87
N ASN A 815 -32.34 7.71 1.54
CA ASN A 815 -32.62 9.13 1.36
C ASN A 815 -31.58 9.85 0.48
N ARG A 816 -30.52 9.17 0.03
CA ARG A 816 -29.44 9.80 -0.74
C ARG A 816 -29.94 10.19 -2.13
N GLY A 817 -29.81 11.47 -2.49
CA GLY A 817 -30.20 11.99 -3.80
C GLY A 817 -31.70 12.23 -4.00
N LYS A 818 -32.55 12.01 -2.99
CA LYS A 818 -33.97 12.38 -3.03
C LYS A 818 -34.13 13.87 -2.68
N ASP A 819 -34.89 14.61 -3.48
CA ASP A 819 -35.32 15.95 -3.11
C ASP A 819 -36.24 15.89 -1.89
N THR A 820 -35.91 16.62 -0.83
CA THR A 820 -36.71 16.68 0.41
C THR A 820 -37.72 17.83 0.40
N THR A 821 -37.72 18.70 -0.61
CA THR A 821 -38.61 19.88 -0.69
C THR A 821 -40.10 19.51 -0.68
N PRO A 822 -40.59 18.49 -1.42
CA PRO A 822 -41.99 18.08 -1.39
C PRO A 822 -42.40 17.54 0.00
N LEU A 823 -41.54 16.75 0.64
CA LEU A 823 -41.75 16.27 2.00
C LEU A 823 -41.75 17.43 3.01
N GLN A 824 -40.87 18.42 2.84
CA GLN A 824 -40.87 19.62 3.69
C GLN A 824 -42.15 20.45 3.54
N ALA A 825 -42.75 20.52 2.34
CA ALA A 825 -44.04 21.18 2.14
C ALA A 825 -45.16 20.41 2.86
N PHE A 826 -45.28 19.10 2.60
CA PHE A 826 -46.31 18.24 3.22
C PHE A 826 -46.26 18.23 4.76
N VAL A 827 -45.07 18.33 5.35
CA VAL A 827 -44.87 18.40 6.83
C VAL A 827 -45.11 19.82 7.38
N ARG A 828 -45.33 20.83 6.54
CA ARG A 828 -45.62 22.25 6.91
C ARG A 828 -47.02 22.73 6.55
N GLU A 829 -47.81 21.95 5.82
CA GLU A 829 -49.17 22.33 5.39
C GLU A 829 -50.24 22.20 6.51
N GLN A 830 -49.82 21.87 7.74
CA GLN A 830 -50.61 21.86 8.99
C GLN A 830 -49.75 22.31 10.18
#